data_AF-A0A8S4N6T6-F1
#
_entry.id   AF-A0A8S4N6T6-F1
#
_cell.length_a   1.000
_cell.length_b   1.000
_cell.length_c   1.000
_cell.angle_alpha   90.00
_cell.angle_beta   90.00
_cell.angle_gamma   90.00
#
_symmetry.space_group_name_H-M   'P 1'
#
loop_
_entity.id
_entity.type
_entity.pdbx_description
1 polymer ?
#
loop_
_entity_poly.entity_id
_entity_poly.type
_entity_poly.pdbx_seq_one_letter_code
_entity_poly.pdbx_strand_id
1 'polypeptide(L)'
;MIHRPRLENQNQNKFNQDCDCDEVNQLFLKYVDKLVSGRTVATILFPLCSKDKGMKWLAEKGHCAVGVEIQEEAIRDFFKESKLDFTERKAPDDDIIIFESVKKDLKGVIKIYCCDIFHFKREYEGVFDGIWDRGGFVAVQRADVNMYVDMLKQLMSPSCNILLNILKYERTKYKGPPHHHTEEEVVSLFGEEYTVTCVHSHTSPAPQFNLEEVDRRCLLVSHKEHSIASNRNLSEYWRTCWEKGTLHWHKNDVHKYLKKYLKTLTRGKPTLRILVPLCGKAVDMKWLSDQGYTVVGVETEEIAAKTYFEEQEIPYTVSKDKTLGCPLYSSEDNLTRIYCCDFLKFDRDVEGQFDAVWDRGAFVAIEPSDRPRYCQVLLSLMRSDVVCLLVSYEYDYTKYNGPPHHVADGQLQELFGADCDVLRLELNDSFGEQHRAWRLSAFHQKVHSLQKRKIQNMSTARAALEWNKAWTSWDPDRVPFHKVDVHEALETYIEPLTDGRTELKIFVPLCGKSVDLKWLCDRGHHVVGVEIAELAIQQFSEEQGIEFKSQPIGPIEGTVYKSIDGKLEILSCDLFSISRQVIGGFDAVWDRGSLVAINRDQRKEYSQLMHSLVKDDGKYLITASQYDMDQYSGPPHCVTPADMETLYGEKFEIEILKEFNMPSFGMEEYTMRYYLLSRSCVDVGPSPAKKTKYFKT
;
A
#
# COMPACT_ATOMS: atom_id res chain seq x y z
N MET A 1 -27.86 -26.10 -1.22
CA MET A 1 -28.80 -25.85 -2.33
C MET A 1 -30.15 -25.41 -1.76
N ILE A 2 -30.37 -24.11 -1.64
CA ILE A 2 -31.72 -23.55 -1.57
C ILE A 2 -31.84 -22.74 -2.86
N HIS A 3 -32.51 -23.29 -3.87
CA HIS A 3 -32.85 -22.57 -5.09
C HIS A 3 -33.81 -21.45 -4.69
N ARG A 4 -33.30 -20.21 -4.55
CA ARG A 4 -34.15 -19.02 -4.53
C ARG A 4 -34.53 -18.71 -5.98
N PRO A 5 -35.80 -18.39 -6.29
CA PRO A 5 -36.20 -18.01 -7.64
C PRO A 5 -35.42 -16.75 -8.05
N ARG A 6 -34.94 -16.70 -9.30
CA ARG A 6 -34.49 -15.45 -9.92
C ARG A 6 -35.58 -14.41 -9.72
N LEU A 7 -35.22 -13.24 -9.17
CA LEU A 7 -36.08 -12.06 -9.15
C LEU A 7 -36.41 -11.68 -10.61
N GLU A 8 -37.55 -12.14 -11.12
CA GLU A 8 -38.10 -11.68 -12.40
C GLU A 8 -38.54 -10.22 -12.24
N ASN A 9 -37.63 -9.33 -12.62
CA ASN A 9 -37.62 -7.90 -12.32
C ASN A 9 -38.25 -7.06 -13.44
N GLN A 10 -39.56 -7.12 -13.62
CA GLN A 10 -40.24 -6.15 -14.51
C GLN A 10 -40.57 -4.82 -13.80
N ASN A 11 -40.70 -4.80 -12.46
CA ASN A 11 -41.11 -3.60 -11.72
C ASN A 11 -39.95 -2.75 -11.16
N GLN A 12 -38.74 -3.30 -10.94
CA GLN A 12 -37.57 -2.48 -10.60
C GLN A 12 -37.11 -1.58 -11.78
N ASN A 13 -37.35 -2.03 -13.03
CA ASN A 13 -36.91 -1.31 -14.24
C ASN A 13 -37.57 0.06 -14.44
N LYS A 14 -38.85 0.22 -14.12
CA LYS A 14 -39.53 1.52 -14.26
C LYS A 14 -39.01 2.58 -13.29
N PHE A 15 -38.69 2.19 -12.04
CA PHE A 15 -38.28 3.18 -11.05
C PHE A 15 -36.86 3.70 -11.30
N ASN A 16 -35.91 2.84 -11.65
CA ASN A 16 -34.54 3.27 -11.88
C ASN A 16 -34.39 4.12 -13.17
N GLN A 17 -35.27 3.93 -14.16
CA GLN A 17 -35.32 4.73 -15.39
C GLN A 17 -36.07 6.07 -15.24
N ASP A 18 -37.12 6.14 -14.41
CA ASP A 18 -38.03 7.30 -14.34
C ASP A 18 -37.83 8.23 -13.13
N CYS A 19 -36.80 8.02 -12.30
CA CYS A 19 -36.38 9.04 -11.34
C CYS A 19 -35.73 10.19 -12.11
N ASP A 20 -36.31 11.39 -11.99
CA ASP A 20 -35.91 12.62 -12.70
C ASP A 20 -34.39 12.76 -12.70
N CYS A 21 -33.77 12.35 -13.82
CA CYS A 21 -32.36 11.98 -13.82
C CYS A 21 -31.47 13.19 -13.55
N ASP A 22 -31.96 14.40 -13.81
CA ASP A 22 -31.26 15.63 -13.53
C ASP A 22 -31.26 15.99 -12.04
N GLU A 23 -32.36 15.79 -11.32
CA GLU A 23 -32.46 16.13 -9.88
C GLU A 23 -31.57 15.22 -9.04
N VAL A 24 -31.59 13.91 -9.31
CA VAL A 24 -30.79 12.94 -8.56
C VAL A 24 -29.31 13.08 -8.84
N ASN A 25 -28.93 13.42 -10.08
CA ASN A 25 -27.54 13.73 -10.42
C ASN A 25 -27.09 15.06 -9.78
N GLN A 26 -27.95 16.08 -9.72
CA GLN A 26 -27.65 17.32 -8.99
C GLN A 26 -27.43 17.05 -7.50
N LEU A 27 -28.23 16.17 -6.91
CA LEU A 27 -28.10 15.77 -5.53
C LEU A 27 -26.77 15.06 -5.26
N PHE A 28 -26.41 14.10 -6.12
CA PHE A 28 -25.10 13.45 -6.09
C PHE A 28 -23.97 14.49 -6.12
N LEU A 29 -23.95 15.36 -7.14
CA LEU A 29 -22.90 16.38 -7.30
C LEU A 29 -22.83 17.36 -6.13
N LYS A 30 -23.96 17.66 -5.49
CA LYS A 30 -24.03 18.57 -4.35
C LYS A 30 -23.41 17.97 -3.08
N TYR A 31 -23.47 16.65 -2.91
CA TYR A 31 -23.07 15.98 -1.66
C TYR A 31 -21.95 14.96 -1.83
N VAL A 32 -21.42 14.77 -3.04
CA VAL A 32 -20.33 13.81 -3.33
C VAL A 32 -19.08 14.03 -2.46
N ASP A 33 -18.79 15.27 -2.07
CA ASP A 33 -17.68 15.59 -1.15
C ASP A 33 -17.82 14.87 0.21
N LYS A 34 -19.05 14.57 0.63
CA LYS A 34 -19.31 13.78 1.84
C LYS A 34 -18.99 12.30 1.66
N LEU A 35 -19.04 11.78 0.43
CA LEU A 35 -18.67 10.40 0.13
C LEU A 35 -17.16 10.25 -0.01
N VAL A 36 -16.50 11.16 -0.74
CA VAL A 36 -15.05 11.08 -0.96
C VAL A 36 -14.24 11.58 0.25
N SER A 37 -14.82 12.47 1.07
CA SER A 37 -14.24 13.05 2.30
C SER A 37 -12.80 13.57 2.14
N GLY A 38 -12.51 14.23 1.00
CA GLY A 38 -11.20 14.83 0.73
C GLY A 38 -10.08 13.86 0.34
N ARG A 39 -10.38 12.57 0.15
CA ARG A 39 -9.38 11.57 -0.29
C ARG A 39 -8.91 11.85 -1.72
N THR A 40 -7.62 11.64 -1.96
CA THR A 40 -7.01 11.73 -3.30
C THR A 40 -7.61 10.70 -4.27
N VAL A 41 -7.85 9.48 -3.79
CA VAL A 41 -8.58 8.42 -4.49
C VAL A 41 -9.51 7.78 -3.47
N ALA A 42 -10.79 7.63 -3.82
CA ALA A 42 -11.82 7.04 -2.97
C ALA A 42 -12.51 5.93 -3.75
N THR A 43 -12.88 4.84 -3.08
CA THR A 43 -13.67 3.76 -3.67
C THR A 43 -15.11 3.88 -3.21
N ILE A 44 -16.01 4.18 -4.15
CA ILE A 44 -17.42 4.46 -3.87
C ILE A 44 -18.31 3.34 -4.43
N LEU A 45 -19.14 2.76 -3.57
CA LEU A 45 -20.11 1.74 -3.95
C LEU A 45 -21.41 2.38 -4.47
N PHE A 46 -21.93 1.83 -5.56
CA PHE A 46 -23.22 2.14 -6.17
C PHE A 46 -24.07 0.86 -6.18
N PRO A 47 -24.85 0.59 -5.11
CA PRO A 47 -25.75 -0.56 -5.09
C PRO A 47 -26.88 -0.39 -6.11
N LEU A 48 -27.19 -1.44 -6.87
CA LEU A 48 -28.22 -1.43 -7.91
C LEU A 48 -28.01 -0.25 -8.88
N CYS A 49 -26.79 -0.11 -9.38
CA CYS A 49 -26.29 1.10 -10.00
C CYS A 49 -27.03 1.49 -11.28
N SER A 50 -27.61 0.53 -12.01
CA SER A 50 -28.24 0.76 -13.31
C SER A 50 -27.33 1.64 -14.20
N LYS A 51 -27.86 2.73 -14.76
CA LYS A 51 -27.14 3.70 -15.60
C LYS A 51 -26.71 4.97 -14.84
N ASP A 52 -26.36 4.88 -13.56
CA ASP A 52 -26.00 6.04 -12.74
C ASP A 52 -24.77 6.80 -13.32
N LYS A 53 -24.99 8.05 -13.74
CA LYS A 53 -23.97 8.91 -14.34
C LYS A 53 -22.92 9.39 -13.35
N GLY A 54 -23.20 9.32 -12.04
CA GLY A 54 -22.27 9.65 -10.97
C GLY A 54 -21.02 8.76 -10.98
N MET A 55 -21.14 7.51 -11.41
CA MET A 55 -19.99 6.60 -11.56
C MET A 55 -18.95 7.15 -12.55
N LYS A 56 -19.41 7.62 -13.71
CA LYS A 56 -18.53 8.23 -14.72
C LYS A 56 -17.88 9.50 -14.17
N TRP A 57 -18.67 10.36 -13.54
CA TRP A 57 -18.14 11.60 -12.96
C TRP A 57 -17.01 11.33 -11.94
N LEU A 58 -17.18 10.35 -11.04
CA LEU A 58 -16.15 9.97 -10.07
C LEU A 58 -14.88 9.48 -10.74
N ALA A 59 -15.02 8.60 -11.73
CA ALA A 59 -13.87 8.07 -12.46
C ALA A 59 -13.15 9.16 -13.28
N GLU A 60 -13.87 10.15 -13.83
CA GLU A 60 -13.24 11.33 -14.46
C GLU A 60 -12.44 12.17 -13.45
N LYS A 61 -12.81 12.14 -12.17
CA LYS A 61 -12.10 12.83 -11.06
C LYS A 61 -10.97 12.01 -10.43
N GLY A 62 -10.74 10.78 -10.86
CA GLY A 62 -9.65 9.93 -10.36
C GLY A 62 -10.06 8.96 -9.25
N HIS A 63 -11.35 8.87 -8.93
CA HIS A 63 -11.88 7.94 -7.93
C HIS A 63 -12.26 6.59 -8.56
N CYS A 64 -12.41 5.56 -7.73
CA CYS A 64 -12.92 4.25 -8.14
C CYS A 64 -14.43 4.19 -7.90
N ALA A 65 -15.21 3.90 -8.94
CA ALA A 65 -16.65 3.70 -8.86
C ALA A 65 -16.96 2.21 -9.04
N VAL A 66 -17.55 1.59 -8.02
CA VAL A 66 -17.93 0.17 -8.04
C VAL A 66 -19.44 0.06 -8.06
N GLY A 67 -19.99 -0.41 -9.17
CA GLY A 67 -21.41 -0.72 -9.32
C GLY A 67 -21.71 -2.19 -9.08
N VAL A 68 -22.91 -2.47 -8.58
CA VAL A 68 -23.49 -3.82 -8.59
C VAL A 68 -24.83 -3.75 -9.28
N GLU A 69 -25.02 -4.56 -10.31
CA GLU A 69 -26.23 -4.57 -11.13
C GLU A 69 -26.54 -6.00 -11.58
N ILE A 70 -27.80 -6.40 -11.52
CA ILE A 70 -28.20 -7.78 -11.88
C ILE A 70 -28.49 -7.93 -13.37
N GLN A 71 -28.80 -6.82 -14.06
CA GLN A 71 -29.14 -6.80 -15.48
C GLN A 71 -27.94 -6.43 -16.35
N GLU A 72 -27.34 -7.43 -16.98
CA GLU A 72 -26.21 -7.24 -17.90
C GLU A 72 -26.48 -6.20 -19.01
N GLU A 73 -27.69 -6.18 -19.56
CA GLU A 73 -28.09 -5.22 -20.61
C GLU A 73 -28.00 -3.76 -20.11
N ALA A 74 -28.40 -3.50 -18.87
CA ALA A 74 -28.32 -2.16 -18.29
C ALA A 74 -26.85 -1.71 -18.11
N ILE A 75 -25.95 -2.64 -17.76
CA ILE A 75 -24.51 -2.39 -17.66
C ILE A 75 -23.94 -2.02 -19.03
N ARG A 76 -24.25 -2.83 -20.06
CA ARG A 76 -23.79 -2.60 -21.43
C ARG A 76 -24.30 -1.27 -21.99
N ASP A 77 -25.56 -0.95 -21.73
CA ASP A 77 -26.15 0.33 -22.10
C ASP A 77 -25.48 1.50 -21.36
N PHE A 78 -25.15 1.36 -20.07
CA PHE A 78 -24.43 2.39 -19.32
C PHE A 78 -23.10 2.72 -19.99
N PHE A 79 -22.28 1.72 -20.34
CA PHE A 79 -21.02 1.94 -21.03
C PHE A 79 -21.20 2.57 -22.42
N LYS A 80 -22.21 2.10 -23.18
CA LYS A 80 -22.55 2.65 -24.49
C LYS A 80 -22.98 4.12 -24.44
N GLU A 81 -23.90 4.46 -23.54
CA GLU A 81 -24.39 5.84 -23.34
C GLU A 81 -23.31 6.76 -22.77
N SER A 82 -22.47 6.22 -21.90
CA SER A 82 -21.30 6.90 -21.34
C SER A 82 -20.16 7.07 -22.35
N LYS A 83 -20.21 6.38 -23.50
CA LYS A 83 -19.15 6.33 -24.52
C LYS A 83 -17.82 5.87 -23.93
N LEU A 84 -17.87 4.81 -23.13
CA LEU A 84 -16.71 4.22 -22.48
C LEU A 84 -16.51 2.79 -23.00
N ASP A 85 -15.28 2.47 -23.38
CA ASP A 85 -14.90 1.09 -23.65
C ASP A 85 -14.76 0.31 -22.34
N PHE A 86 -15.02 -0.98 -22.37
CA PHE A 86 -14.90 -1.86 -21.21
C PHE A 86 -14.32 -3.23 -21.56
N THR A 87 -13.78 -3.90 -20.55
CA THR A 87 -13.34 -5.30 -20.58
C THR A 87 -14.26 -6.14 -19.72
N GLU A 88 -14.37 -7.42 -20.06
CA GLU A 88 -15.14 -8.40 -19.30
C GLU A 88 -14.18 -9.43 -18.69
N ARG A 89 -14.35 -9.75 -17.41
CA ARG A 89 -13.68 -10.88 -16.76
C ARG A 89 -14.62 -11.59 -15.79
N LYS A 90 -14.27 -12.81 -15.39
CA LYS A 90 -14.98 -13.53 -14.33
C LYS A 90 -14.38 -13.20 -12.96
N ALA A 91 -15.24 -13.13 -11.93
CA ALA A 91 -14.79 -13.13 -10.55
C ALA A 91 -14.13 -14.49 -10.19
N PRO A 92 -13.20 -14.53 -9.20
CA PRO A 92 -12.43 -15.75 -8.89
C PRO A 92 -13.27 -16.96 -8.45
N ASP A 93 -14.39 -16.74 -7.77
CA ASP A 93 -15.12 -17.79 -7.03
C ASP A 93 -16.60 -17.94 -7.41
N ASP A 94 -17.09 -17.23 -8.43
CA ASP A 94 -18.50 -17.29 -8.86
C ASP A 94 -18.63 -17.03 -10.37
N ASP A 95 -19.75 -17.43 -10.98
CA ASP A 95 -20.14 -17.08 -12.36
C ASP A 95 -20.51 -15.58 -12.51
N ILE A 96 -19.96 -14.70 -11.68
CA ILE A 96 -20.15 -13.25 -11.74
C ILE A 96 -19.25 -12.67 -12.82
N ILE A 97 -19.87 -11.95 -13.76
CA ILE A 97 -19.16 -11.20 -14.81
C ILE A 97 -18.88 -9.80 -14.29
N ILE A 98 -17.64 -9.36 -14.41
CA ILE A 98 -17.16 -8.04 -14.03
C ILE A 98 -16.91 -7.25 -15.30
N PHE A 99 -17.57 -6.10 -15.43
CA PHE A 99 -17.40 -5.13 -16.50
C PHE A 99 -16.50 -4.00 -15.99
N GLU A 100 -15.34 -3.79 -16.59
CA GLU A 100 -14.38 -2.77 -16.14
C GLU A 100 -14.03 -1.79 -17.26
N SER A 101 -14.16 -0.48 -16.97
CA SER A 101 -13.82 0.59 -17.92
C SER A 101 -12.34 0.54 -18.33
N VAL A 102 -12.04 0.76 -19.61
CA VAL A 102 -10.66 0.89 -20.09
C VAL A 102 -10.08 2.24 -19.65
N LYS A 103 -8.93 2.22 -18.97
CA LYS A 103 -8.31 3.39 -18.31
C LYS A 103 -7.98 4.55 -19.24
N LYS A 104 -7.86 4.34 -20.55
CA LYS A 104 -7.51 5.39 -21.53
C LYS A 104 -8.48 6.60 -21.50
N ASP A 105 -9.73 6.39 -21.09
CA ASP A 105 -10.79 7.39 -21.15
C ASP A 105 -11.07 8.07 -19.79
N LEU A 106 -10.45 7.60 -18.69
CA LEU A 106 -10.77 8.02 -17.31
C LEU A 106 -9.51 8.10 -16.42
N LYS A 107 -9.52 9.00 -15.43
CA LYS A 107 -8.42 9.10 -14.44
C LYS A 107 -8.48 8.00 -13.38
N GLY A 108 -9.69 7.56 -13.06
CA GLY A 108 -10.00 6.48 -12.13
C GLY A 108 -10.48 5.24 -12.88
N VAL A 109 -11.36 4.46 -12.26
CA VAL A 109 -11.89 3.22 -12.84
C VAL A 109 -13.35 3.03 -12.47
N ILE A 110 -14.13 2.46 -13.39
CA ILE A 110 -15.49 1.99 -13.15
C ILE A 110 -15.47 0.47 -13.26
N LYS A 111 -15.94 -0.21 -12.22
CA LYS A 111 -16.16 -1.67 -12.22
C LYS A 111 -17.61 -1.95 -11.90
N ILE A 112 -18.28 -2.76 -12.71
CA ILE A 112 -19.66 -3.16 -12.47
C ILE A 112 -19.75 -4.68 -12.38
N TYR A 113 -20.20 -5.17 -11.22
CA TYR A 113 -20.40 -6.57 -10.94
C TYR A 113 -21.80 -7.00 -11.36
N CYS A 114 -21.88 -7.86 -12.37
CA CYS A 114 -23.14 -8.38 -12.90
C CYS A 114 -23.68 -9.50 -12.00
N CYS A 115 -24.35 -9.14 -10.90
CA CYS A 115 -24.86 -10.09 -9.91
C CYS A 115 -26.01 -9.53 -9.07
N ASP A 116 -26.67 -10.41 -8.32
CA ASP A 116 -27.57 -10.00 -7.24
C ASP A 116 -26.74 -9.29 -6.15
N ILE A 117 -27.23 -8.17 -5.62
CA ILE A 117 -26.54 -7.40 -4.59
C ILE A 117 -26.20 -8.24 -3.36
N PHE A 118 -27.05 -9.20 -3.00
CA PHE A 118 -26.81 -10.10 -1.86
C PHE A 118 -25.77 -11.20 -2.13
N HIS A 119 -25.34 -11.35 -3.39
CA HIS A 119 -24.20 -12.18 -3.76
C HIS A 119 -22.91 -11.38 -3.88
N PHE A 120 -22.96 -10.04 -3.82
CA PHE A 120 -21.76 -9.22 -3.79
C PHE A 120 -21.09 -9.34 -2.41
N LYS A 121 -19.80 -9.68 -2.39
CA LYS A 121 -19.07 -9.95 -1.14
C LYS A 121 -17.86 -9.04 -0.98
N ARG A 122 -17.46 -8.86 0.28
CA ARG A 122 -16.33 -8.02 0.67
C ARG A 122 -15.02 -8.50 0.04
N GLU A 123 -14.88 -9.79 -0.26
CA GLU A 123 -13.67 -10.39 -0.82
C GLU A 123 -13.37 -9.90 -2.25
N TYR A 124 -14.36 -9.34 -2.95
CA TYR A 124 -14.18 -8.87 -4.33
C TYR A 124 -13.47 -7.51 -4.42
N GLU A 125 -13.79 -6.55 -3.54
CA GLU A 125 -13.25 -5.18 -3.59
C GLU A 125 -12.77 -4.64 -2.23
N GLY A 126 -12.90 -5.42 -1.15
CA GLY A 126 -12.61 -4.97 0.21
C GLY A 126 -13.75 -4.11 0.79
N VAL A 127 -13.38 -3.00 1.40
CA VAL A 127 -14.32 -2.03 2.01
C VAL A 127 -14.34 -0.72 1.23
N PHE A 128 -15.41 0.04 1.40
CA PHE A 128 -15.66 1.28 0.65
C PHE A 128 -15.44 2.53 1.51
N ASP A 129 -14.99 3.59 0.85
CA ASP A 129 -14.82 4.93 1.43
C ASP A 129 -16.13 5.72 1.47
N GLY A 130 -17.07 5.36 0.59
CA GLY A 130 -18.41 5.92 0.58
C GLY A 130 -19.40 5.02 -0.17
N ILE A 131 -20.69 5.20 0.10
CA ILE A 131 -21.77 4.47 -0.57
C ILE A 131 -22.80 5.48 -1.07
N TRP A 132 -23.06 5.48 -2.37
CA TRP A 132 -24.16 6.22 -2.98
C TRP A 132 -25.32 5.27 -3.23
N ASP A 133 -26.27 5.22 -2.30
CA ASP A 133 -27.51 4.47 -2.47
C ASP A 133 -28.60 5.41 -2.99
N ARG A 134 -28.63 5.50 -4.32
CA ARG A 134 -29.58 6.36 -5.05
C ARG A 134 -31.03 5.92 -4.88
N GLY A 135 -31.26 4.63 -4.68
CA GLY A 135 -32.58 4.02 -4.73
C GLY A 135 -32.59 2.49 -4.58
N GLY A 136 -31.45 1.87 -4.26
CA GLY A 136 -31.36 0.46 -3.93
C GLY A 136 -32.14 0.15 -2.67
N PHE A 137 -31.97 0.96 -1.62
CA PHE A 137 -32.68 0.79 -0.35
C PHE A 137 -34.20 0.74 -0.49
N VAL A 138 -34.78 1.64 -1.30
CA VAL A 138 -36.23 1.67 -1.55
C VAL A 138 -36.68 0.61 -2.56
N ALA A 139 -35.76 -0.01 -3.30
CA ALA A 139 -36.07 -1.07 -4.28
C ALA A 139 -36.02 -2.48 -3.67
N VAL A 140 -35.36 -2.65 -2.52
CA VAL A 140 -35.29 -3.91 -1.77
C VAL A 140 -36.61 -4.20 -1.07
N GLN A 141 -37.05 -5.46 -1.12
CA GLN A 141 -38.27 -5.90 -0.44
C GLN A 141 -38.17 -5.62 1.06
N ARG A 142 -39.25 -5.13 1.67
CA ARG A 142 -39.25 -4.74 3.10
C ARG A 142 -38.81 -5.85 4.07
N ALA A 143 -38.99 -7.12 3.71
CA ALA A 143 -38.54 -8.26 4.52
C ALA A 143 -37.00 -8.40 4.55
N ASP A 144 -36.32 -7.91 3.50
CA ASP A 144 -34.87 -8.07 3.29
C ASP A 144 -34.07 -6.80 3.64
N VAL A 145 -34.74 -5.72 4.04
CA VAL A 145 -34.09 -4.42 4.35
C VAL A 145 -33.06 -4.54 5.48
N ASN A 146 -33.32 -5.37 6.50
CA ASN A 146 -32.33 -5.61 7.56
C ASN A 146 -31.06 -6.26 6.99
N MET A 147 -31.22 -7.30 6.18
CA MET A 147 -30.12 -8.01 5.53
C MET A 147 -29.32 -7.08 4.60
N TYR A 148 -30.01 -6.19 3.89
CA TYR A 148 -29.39 -5.19 3.04
C TYR A 148 -28.56 -4.19 3.84
N VAL A 149 -29.09 -3.66 4.96
CA VAL A 149 -28.34 -2.76 5.84
C VAL A 149 -27.15 -3.45 6.49
N ASP A 150 -27.30 -4.70 6.93
CA ASP A 150 -26.20 -5.48 7.52
C ASP A 150 -25.09 -5.75 6.50
N MET A 151 -25.45 -6.01 5.25
CA MET A 151 -24.49 -6.12 4.15
C MET A 151 -23.78 -4.78 3.90
N LEU A 152 -24.50 -3.65 3.82
CA LEU A 152 -23.88 -2.34 3.67
C LEU A 152 -22.87 -2.08 4.79
N LYS A 153 -23.23 -2.33 6.06
CA LYS A 153 -22.33 -2.16 7.22
C LYS A 153 -21.04 -2.98 7.09
N GLN A 154 -21.10 -4.21 6.57
CA GLN A 154 -19.93 -5.07 6.37
C GLN A 154 -18.99 -4.56 5.27
N LEU A 155 -19.53 -3.81 4.31
CA LEU A 155 -18.80 -3.22 3.19
C LEU A 155 -18.24 -1.82 3.54
N MET A 156 -18.62 -1.24 4.68
CA MET A 156 -18.14 0.08 5.09
C MET A 156 -16.73 0.02 5.69
N SER A 157 -15.85 0.93 5.28
CA SER A 157 -14.68 1.30 6.08
C SER A 157 -15.09 2.06 7.36
N PRO A 158 -14.24 2.16 8.40
CA PRO A 158 -14.55 2.95 9.61
C PRO A 158 -14.87 4.41 9.33
N SER A 159 -14.33 4.95 8.23
CA SER A 159 -14.51 6.32 7.75
C SER A 159 -15.52 6.46 6.60
N CYS A 160 -16.39 5.46 6.42
CA CYS A 160 -17.35 5.42 5.32
C CYS A 160 -18.57 6.28 5.62
N ASN A 161 -19.01 7.05 4.62
CA ASN A 161 -20.30 7.73 4.63
C ASN A 161 -21.25 7.10 3.61
N ILE A 162 -22.51 6.96 3.98
CA ILE A 162 -23.59 6.61 3.05
C ILE A 162 -24.43 7.85 2.79
N LEU A 163 -24.68 8.14 1.51
CA LEU A 163 -25.79 8.98 1.11
C LEU A 163 -26.91 8.06 0.65
N LEU A 164 -27.99 8.04 1.41
CA LEU A 164 -29.10 7.10 1.30
C LEU A 164 -30.38 7.85 0.96
N ASN A 165 -30.96 7.56 -0.20
CA ASN A 165 -32.23 8.15 -0.60
C ASN A 165 -33.41 7.32 -0.07
N ILE A 166 -34.39 8.01 0.52
CA ILE A 166 -35.65 7.41 0.97
C ILE A 166 -36.87 8.17 0.41
N LEU A 167 -38.01 7.48 0.32
CA LEU A 167 -39.28 8.05 -0.07
C LEU A 167 -40.33 7.83 1.02
N LYS A 168 -41.03 8.90 1.40
CA LYS A 168 -42.13 8.88 2.35
C LYS A 168 -43.42 9.32 1.66
N TYR A 169 -44.42 8.44 1.68
CA TYR A 169 -45.73 8.65 1.06
C TYR A 169 -46.83 7.86 1.77
N GLU A 170 -48.10 8.02 1.43
CA GLU A 170 -49.18 7.27 2.08
C GLU A 170 -49.17 5.77 1.69
N ARG A 171 -48.76 4.90 2.61
CA ARG A 171 -48.51 3.46 2.35
C ARG A 171 -49.75 2.67 1.90
N THR A 172 -50.95 3.14 2.19
CA THR A 172 -52.22 2.53 1.75
C THR A 172 -52.46 2.72 0.25
N LYS A 173 -51.91 3.79 -0.35
CA LYS A 173 -52.10 4.15 -1.76
C LYS A 173 -51.17 3.40 -2.70
N TYR A 174 -49.98 3.02 -2.24
CA TYR A 174 -48.99 2.31 -3.04
C TYR A 174 -48.12 1.39 -2.17
N LYS A 175 -47.81 0.18 -2.65
CA LYS A 175 -47.07 -0.84 -1.87
C LYS A 175 -45.58 -0.93 -2.22
N GLY A 176 -45.13 -0.29 -3.29
CA GLY A 176 -43.77 -0.39 -3.82
C GLY A 176 -43.57 -1.53 -4.83
N PRO A 177 -42.36 -1.64 -5.42
CA PRO A 177 -41.24 -0.69 -5.29
C PRO A 177 -41.48 0.60 -6.11
N PRO A 178 -40.99 1.78 -5.66
CA PRO A 178 -40.16 1.99 -4.48
C PRO A 178 -40.98 1.89 -3.18
N HIS A 179 -40.42 1.29 -2.13
CA HIS A 179 -41.07 1.12 -0.84
C HIS A 179 -40.95 2.40 0.02
N HIS A 180 -42.01 2.66 0.78
CA HIS A 180 -42.03 3.73 1.78
C HIS A 180 -41.00 3.47 2.88
N HIS A 181 -40.25 4.51 3.28
CA HIS A 181 -39.38 4.50 4.45
C HIS A 181 -39.39 5.84 5.19
N THR A 182 -39.16 5.81 6.51
CA THR A 182 -38.99 7.02 7.33
C THR A 182 -37.58 7.13 7.90
N GLU A 183 -37.20 8.34 8.35
CA GLU A 183 -35.91 8.56 9.00
C GLU A 183 -35.76 7.74 10.28
N GLU A 184 -36.84 7.60 11.06
CA GLU A 184 -36.86 6.82 12.29
C GLU A 184 -36.64 5.33 12.01
N GLU A 185 -37.17 4.81 10.90
CA GLU A 185 -36.88 3.44 10.46
C GLU A 185 -35.38 3.28 10.15
N VAL A 186 -34.78 4.23 9.43
CA VAL A 186 -33.35 4.19 9.09
C VAL A 186 -32.47 4.30 10.34
N VAL A 187 -32.81 5.18 11.28
CA VAL A 187 -32.14 5.28 12.60
C VAL A 187 -32.20 3.95 13.33
N SER A 188 -33.36 3.30 13.35
CA SER A 188 -33.52 1.99 14.00
C SER A 188 -32.71 0.89 13.32
N LEU A 189 -32.59 0.90 11.99
CA LEU A 189 -31.87 -0.12 11.22
C LEU A 189 -30.35 0.01 11.38
N PHE A 190 -29.83 1.24 11.38
CA PHE A 190 -28.40 1.47 11.56
C PHE A 190 -27.97 1.35 13.02
N GLY A 191 -28.83 1.70 13.97
CA GLY A 191 -28.57 1.54 15.40
C GLY A 191 -27.73 2.66 16.00
N GLU A 192 -27.39 2.52 17.28
CA GLU A 192 -26.78 3.59 18.07
C GLU A 192 -25.33 3.92 17.68
N GLU A 193 -24.66 3.11 16.88
CA GLU A 193 -23.28 3.35 16.44
C GLU A 193 -23.19 4.38 15.30
N TYR A 194 -24.32 4.72 14.68
CA TYR A 194 -24.37 5.60 13.52
C TYR A 194 -25.15 6.88 13.80
N THR A 195 -24.78 7.95 13.11
CA THR A 195 -25.60 9.16 12.97
C THR A 195 -26.34 9.12 11.66
N VAL A 196 -27.64 9.39 11.67
CA VAL A 196 -28.46 9.57 10.47
C VAL A 196 -28.93 11.01 10.45
N THR A 197 -28.56 11.77 9.43
CA THR A 197 -28.93 13.19 9.29
C THR A 197 -29.55 13.44 7.93
N CYS A 198 -30.74 14.03 7.88
CA CYS A 198 -31.30 14.50 6.63
C CYS A 198 -30.50 15.69 6.08
N VAL A 199 -29.85 15.51 4.93
CA VAL A 199 -29.05 16.57 4.28
C VAL A 199 -29.80 17.27 3.17
N HIS A 200 -30.88 16.66 2.67
CA HIS A 200 -31.77 17.23 1.67
C HIS A 200 -33.17 16.63 1.78
N SER A 201 -34.19 17.45 1.58
CA SER A 201 -35.59 17.01 1.51
C SER A 201 -36.38 17.91 0.60
N HIS A 202 -37.28 17.34 -0.19
CA HIS A 202 -38.28 18.08 -0.95
C HIS A 202 -39.50 17.19 -1.20
N THR A 203 -40.63 17.83 -1.49
CA THR A 203 -41.88 17.13 -1.77
C THR A 203 -42.27 17.34 -3.21
N SER A 204 -42.58 16.26 -3.92
CA SER A 204 -43.09 16.30 -5.28
C SER A 204 -44.13 15.21 -5.53
N PRO A 205 -45.10 15.43 -6.45
CA PRO A 205 -46.01 14.36 -6.85
C PRO A 205 -45.24 13.25 -7.57
N ALA A 206 -45.77 12.02 -7.50
CA ALA A 206 -45.33 10.91 -8.33
C ALA A 206 -46.54 10.27 -9.04
N PRO A 207 -47.04 10.90 -10.12
CA PRO A 207 -48.25 10.45 -10.83
C PRO A 207 -48.16 9.00 -11.34
N GLN A 208 -46.95 8.54 -11.68
CA GLN A 208 -46.68 7.17 -12.12
C GLN A 208 -47.01 6.11 -11.05
N PHE A 209 -47.07 6.50 -9.78
CA PHE A 209 -47.45 5.63 -8.66
C PHE A 209 -48.82 5.97 -8.09
N ASN A 210 -49.57 6.87 -8.74
CA ASN A 210 -50.82 7.43 -8.23
C ASN A 210 -50.65 8.07 -6.83
N LEU A 211 -49.52 8.75 -6.63
CA LEU A 211 -49.17 9.45 -5.40
C LEU A 211 -49.16 10.97 -5.67
N GLU A 212 -50.08 11.69 -5.03
CA GLU A 212 -50.19 13.14 -5.15
C GLU A 212 -49.06 13.87 -4.41
N GLU A 213 -48.50 13.25 -3.37
CA GLU A 213 -47.46 13.84 -2.53
C GLU A 213 -46.46 12.76 -2.10
N VAL A 214 -45.19 12.95 -2.48
CA VAL A 214 -44.07 12.10 -2.08
C VAL A 214 -42.98 12.99 -1.49
N ASP A 215 -42.65 12.77 -0.22
CA ASP A 215 -41.54 13.40 0.47
C ASP A 215 -40.27 12.60 0.18
N ARG A 216 -39.33 13.21 -0.53
CA ARG A 216 -38.08 12.62 -0.99
C ARG A 216 -36.95 13.17 -0.14
N ARG A 217 -36.17 12.28 0.48
CA ARG A 217 -35.08 12.68 1.38
C ARG A 217 -33.78 12.00 1.03
N CYS A 218 -32.70 12.74 1.21
CA CYS A 218 -31.33 12.23 1.18
C CYS A 218 -30.77 12.26 2.60
N LEU A 219 -30.45 11.09 3.12
CA LEU A 219 -29.90 10.92 4.46
C LEU A 219 -28.39 10.69 4.36
N LEU A 220 -27.63 11.41 5.16
CA LEU A 220 -26.24 11.10 5.44
C LEU A 220 -26.18 10.15 6.63
N VAL A 221 -25.68 8.95 6.40
CA VAL A 221 -25.38 7.98 7.44
C VAL A 221 -23.88 7.89 7.62
N SER A 222 -23.41 8.10 8.85
CA SER A 222 -21.99 8.11 9.20
C SER A 222 -21.80 7.34 10.49
N HIS A 223 -20.71 6.59 10.62
CA HIS A 223 -20.32 6.04 11.92
C HIS A 223 -20.11 7.20 12.91
N LYS A 224 -20.55 7.10 14.17
CA LYS A 224 -20.42 8.20 15.14
C LYS A 224 -18.98 8.64 15.37
N GLU A 225 -18.02 7.72 15.27
CA GLU A 225 -16.59 8.04 15.32
C GLU A 225 -16.13 8.87 14.11
N HIS A 226 -16.70 8.63 12.92
CA HIS A 226 -16.41 9.36 11.69
C HIS A 226 -17.19 10.68 11.56
N SER A 227 -18.45 10.77 12.01
CA SER A 227 -19.24 12.01 11.95
C SER A 227 -18.62 13.15 12.77
N ILE A 228 -17.79 12.79 13.76
CA ILE A 228 -17.01 13.73 14.58
C ILE A 228 -15.69 14.11 13.87
N ALA A 229 -15.12 13.24 13.03
CA ALA A 229 -13.89 13.44 12.26
C ALA A 229 -14.10 14.20 10.93
N SER A 230 -15.16 13.89 10.19
CA SER A 230 -15.36 14.28 8.78
C SER A 230 -15.72 15.76 8.53
N ASN A 231 -15.58 16.62 9.54
CA ASN A 231 -15.83 18.07 9.44
C ASN A 231 -14.53 18.90 9.45
N ARG A 232 -13.34 18.28 9.36
CA ARG A 232 -12.07 19.01 9.27
C ARG A 232 -11.23 18.52 8.09
N ASN A 233 -11.10 19.34 7.06
CA ASN A 233 -9.93 19.29 6.19
C ASN A 233 -8.71 19.64 7.06
N LEU A 234 -7.90 18.65 7.44
CA LEU A 234 -6.77 18.87 8.36
C LEU A 234 -5.75 19.86 7.80
N SER A 235 -5.50 19.88 6.49
CA SER A 235 -4.61 20.86 5.87
C SER A 235 -5.14 22.28 6.05
N GLU A 236 -6.43 22.50 5.80
CA GLU A 236 -7.07 23.80 6.01
C GLU A 236 -7.15 24.17 7.51
N TYR A 237 -7.35 23.19 8.38
CA TYR A 237 -7.31 23.36 9.83
C TYR A 237 -5.94 23.85 10.30
N TRP A 238 -4.85 23.18 9.90
CA TRP A 238 -3.50 23.56 10.29
C TRP A 238 -3.11 24.93 9.75
N ARG A 239 -3.40 25.21 8.47
CA ARG A 239 -3.21 26.54 7.88
C ARG A 239 -3.95 27.62 8.66
N THR A 240 -5.24 27.41 8.93
CA THR A 240 -6.08 28.35 9.68
C THR A 240 -5.51 28.60 11.07
N CYS A 241 -5.01 27.57 11.74
CA CYS A 241 -4.44 27.73 13.07
C CYS A 241 -3.16 28.58 13.07
N TRP A 242 -2.31 28.40 12.05
CA TRP A 242 -1.11 29.21 11.87
C TRP A 242 -1.44 30.66 11.51
N GLU A 243 -2.35 30.89 10.56
CA GLU A 243 -2.79 32.23 10.16
C GLU A 243 -3.41 33.01 11.32
N LYS A 244 -4.17 32.33 12.19
CA LYS A 244 -4.84 32.95 13.35
C LYS A 244 -3.98 32.98 14.62
N GLY A 245 -2.77 32.39 14.60
CA GLY A 245 -1.90 32.29 15.78
C GLY A 245 -2.46 31.41 16.91
N THR A 246 -3.43 30.54 16.62
CA THR A 246 -4.04 29.64 17.62
C THR A 246 -3.20 28.37 17.84
N LEU A 247 -1.97 28.56 18.33
CA LEU A 247 -0.94 27.52 18.41
C LEU A 247 -0.87 26.86 19.79
N HIS A 248 -2.00 26.36 20.31
CA HIS A 248 -2.11 25.83 21.68
C HIS A 248 -1.24 24.58 21.96
N TRP A 249 -0.71 23.93 20.92
CA TRP A 249 0.25 22.83 21.06
C TRP A 249 1.70 23.31 21.18
N HIS A 250 2.02 24.55 20.80
CA HIS A 250 3.38 25.07 20.85
C HIS A 250 3.84 25.26 22.30
N LYS A 251 5.13 25.00 22.55
CA LYS A 251 5.79 25.24 23.83
C LYS A 251 7.00 26.12 23.60
N ASN A 252 7.11 27.18 24.39
CA ASN A 252 8.23 28.13 24.33
C ASN A 252 9.51 27.56 24.96
N ASP A 253 9.38 26.51 25.78
CA ASP A 253 10.50 25.81 26.40
C ASP A 253 10.76 24.47 25.71
N VAL A 254 12.04 24.13 25.58
CA VAL A 254 12.51 22.81 25.14
C VAL A 254 11.84 21.70 25.95
N HIS A 255 11.33 20.69 25.26
CA HIS A 255 10.54 19.64 25.86
C HIS A 255 11.32 18.90 26.95
N LYS A 256 10.76 18.85 28.16
CA LYS A 256 11.41 18.21 29.33
C LYS A 256 11.91 16.79 29.04
N TYR A 257 11.16 16.02 28.24
CA TYR A 257 11.53 14.64 27.90
C TYR A 257 12.61 14.54 26.83
N LEU A 258 12.73 15.52 25.93
CA LEU A 258 13.89 15.58 25.03
C LEU A 258 15.16 15.81 25.85
N LYS A 259 15.15 16.75 26.80
CA LYS A 259 16.28 16.97 27.73
C LYS A 259 16.59 15.71 28.55
N LYS A 260 15.56 15.10 29.16
CA LYS A 260 15.71 13.92 30.01
C LYS A 260 16.29 12.72 29.24
N TYR A 261 15.84 12.50 28.01
CA TYR A 261 16.20 11.33 27.20
C TYR A 261 17.15 11.63 26.04
N LEU A 262 17.84 12.78 26.06
CA LEU A 262 18.81 13.13 25.01
C LEU A 262 19.85 12.02 24.85
N LYS A 263 20.39 11.49 25.96
CA LYS A 263 21.37 10.39 25.91
C LYS A 263 20.80 9.10 25.31
N THR A 264 19.50 8.83 25.48
CA THR A 264 18.82 7.70 24.83
C THR A 264 18.67 7.94 23.34
N LEU A 265 18.21 9.13 22.95
CA LEU A 265 18.05 9.55 21.55
C LEU A 265 19.38 9.48 20.80
N THR A 266 20.44 10.05 21.37
CA THR A 266 21.74 10.22 20.71
C THR A 266 22.68 9.06 20.93
N ARG A 267 22.36 8.18 21.88
CA ARG A 267 23.22 7.08 22.34
C ARG A 267 24.63 7.55 22.72
N GLY A 268 24.76 8.81 23.16
CA GLY A 268 26.03 9.43 23.51
C GLY A 268 26.94 9.79 22.34
N LYS A 269 26.45 9.72 21.08
CA LYS A 269 27.23 10.16 19.92
C LYS A 269 27.31 11.69 19.86
N PRO A 270 28.49 12.26 19.55
CA PRO A 270 28.71 13.71 19.58
C PRO A 270 28.16 14.44 18.36
N THR A 271 27.97 13.76 17.23
CA THR A 271 27.43 14.33 15.99
C THR A 271 26.43 13.37 15.38
N LEU A 272 25.25 13.88 15.03
CA LEU A 272 24.11 13.12 14.49
C LEU A 272 23.27 14.01 13.59
N ARG A 273 22.60 13.38 12.62
CA ARG A 273 21.49 13.98 11.88
C ARG A 273 20.18 13.60 12.56
N ILE A 274 19.44 14.58 13.06
CA ILE A 274 18.20 14.40 13.80
C ILE A 274 17.03 14.89 12.96
N LEU A 275 16.06 14.01 12.71
CA LEU A 275 14.80 14.34 12.05
C LEU A 275 13.77 14.81 13.08
N VAL A 276 13.04 15.88 12.75
CA VAL A 276 11.89 16.38 13.50
C VAL A 276 10.69 16.47 12.54
N PRO A 277 9.83 15.43 12.47
CA PRO A 277 8.66 15.44 11.60
C PRO A 277 7.60 16.43 12.11
N LEU A 278 6.84 17.05 11.20
CA LEU A 278 5.80 18.06 11.48
C LEU A 278 6.29 19.09 12.52
N CYS A 279 7.46 19.67 12.26
CA CYS A 279 8.23 20.36 13.30
C CYS A 279 7.61 21.68 13.77
N GLY A 280 6.72 22.29 12.98
CA GLY A 280 6.21 23.63 13.22
C GLY A 280 7.34 24.62 13.49
N LYS A 281 7.29 25.23 14.68
CA LYS A 281 8.36 26.10 15.20
C LYS A 281 9.02 25.58 16.48
N ALA A 282 9.23 24.27 16.59
CA ALA A 282 9.75 23.66 17.80
C ALA A 282 11.13 24.21 18.22
N VAL A 283 11.19 24.88 19.38
CA VAL A 283 12.45 25.37 20.00
C VAL A 283 13.43 24.23 20.32
N ASP A 284 12.93 23.00 20.38
CA ASP A 284 13.70 21.76 20.48
C ASP A 284 14.77 21.66 19.39
N MET A 285 14.45 22.11 18.16
CA MET A 285 15.38 22.06 17.03
C MET A 285 16.61 22.94 17.26
N LYS A 286 16.40 24.20 17.67
CA LYS A 286 17.50 25.11 17.98
C LYS A 286 18.35 24.57 19.13
N TRP A 287 17.70 24.05 20.16
CA TRP A 287 18.42 23.47 21.29
C TRP A 287 19.27 22.26 20.88
N LEU A 288 18.82 21.43 19.93
CA LEU A 288 19.61 20.34 19.38
C LEU A 288 20.76 20.85 18.50
N SER A 289 20.54 21.86 17.65
CA SER A 289 21.60 22.42 16.81
C SER A 289 22.69 23.14 17.61
N ASP A 290 22.31 23.84 18.69
CA ASP A 290 23.26 24.49 19.61
C ASP A 290 24.18 23.47 20.33
N GLN A 291 23.80 22.20 20.36
CA GLN A 291 24.63 21.09 20.89
C GLN A 291 25.54 20.47 19.81
N GLY A 292 25.53 20.98 18.58
CA GLY A 292 26.34 20.49 17.46
C GLY A 292 25.68 19.39 16.62
N TYR A 293 24.40 19.09 16.82
CA TYR A 293 23.66 18.17 15.96
C TYR A 293 23.17 18.86 14.67
N THR A 294 23.11 18.13 13.57
CA THR A 294 22.42 18.60 12.37
C THR A 294 20.94 18.24 12.48
N VAL A 295 20.05 19.21 12.38
CA VAL A 295 18.62 19.05 12.60
C VAL A 295 17.87 19.33 11.30
N VAL A 296 17.00 18.40 10.90
CA VAL A 296 16.13 18.58 9.74
C VAL A 296 14.69 18.48 10.19
N GLY A 297 13.95 19.56 10.00
CA GLY A 297 12.51 19.64 10.15
C GLY A 297 11.78 19.40 8.84
N VAL A 298 10.58 18.82 8.91
CA VAL A 298 9.62 18.79 7.80
C VAL A 298 8.32 19.39 8.31
N GLU A 299 7.81 20.38 7.61
CA GLU A 299 6.62 21.13 8.00
C GLU A 299 5.84 21.52 6.74
N THR A 300 4.53 21.40 6.73
CA THR A 300 3.74 21.70 5.54
C THR A 300 3.54 23.21 5.37
N GLU A 301 3.32 23.92 6.47
CA GLU A 301 2.97 25.34 6.44
C GLU A 301 4.22 26.23 6.48
N GLU A 302 4.53 26.90 5.37
CA GLU A 302 5.74 27.73 5.22
C GLU A 302 5.84 28.85 6.27
N ILE A 303 4.70 29.39 6.72
CA ILE A 303 4.65 30.39 7.80
C ILE A 303 5.32 29.87 9.08
N ALA A 304 5.18 28.58 9.39
CA ALA A 304 5.79 27.98 10.57
C ALA A 304 7.32 27.93 10.47
N ALA A 305 7.85 27.52 9.31
CA ALA A 305 9.27 27.48 9.04
C ALA A 305 9.88 28.88 9.12
N LYS A 306 9.26 29.86 8.46
CA LYS A 306 9.69 31.26 8.52
C LYS A 306 9.70 31.79 9.96
N THR A 307 8.60 31.61 10.69
CA THR A 307 8.48 32.05 12.09
C THR A 307 9.52 31.39 12.98
N TYR A 308 9.85 30.11 12.76
CA TYR A 308 10.93 29.44 13.50
C TYR A 308 12.26 30.17 13.35
N PHE A 309 12.72 30.41 12.12
CA PHE A 309 14.02 31.06 11.92
C PHE A 309 14.05 32.49 12.46
N GLU A 310 12.96 33.25 12.30
CA GLU A 310 12.83 34.62 12.79
C GLU A 310 12.80 34.70 14.33
N GLU A 311 11.95 33.92 15.00
CA GLU A 311 11.82 33.95 16.46
C GLU A 311 13.06 33.37 17.17
N GLN A 312 13.77 32.43 16.54
CA GLN A 312 14.98 31.85 17.08
C GLN A 312 16.25 32.65 16.74
N GLU A 313 16.10 33.77 16.02
CA GLU A 313 17.18 34.66 15.57
C GLU A 313 18.28 33.91 14.79
N ILE A 314 17.89 32.93 13.95
CA ILE A 314 18.82 32.11 13.16
C ILE A 314 18.94 32.72 11.75
N PRO A 315 20.12 33.20 11.32
CA PRO A 315 20.34 33.62 9.94
C PRO A 315 20.12 32.46 8.97
N TYR A 316 19.35 32.70 7.90
CA TYR A 316 18.92 31.64 6.98
C TYR A 316 18.85 32.08 5.52
N THR A 317 18.87 31.10 4.64
CA THR A 317 18.60 31.22 3.21
C THR A 317 17.39 30.37 2.83
N VAL A 318 16.68 30.79 1.77
CA VAL A 318 15.57 30.03 1.20
C VAL A 318 15.93 29.61 -0.21
N SER A 319 15.78 28.32 -0.48
CA SER A 319 16.00 27.71 -1.79
C SER A 319 14.83 26.78 -2.14
N LYS A 320 14.87 26.14 -3.31
CA LYS A 320 13.95 25.05 -3.65
C LYS A 320 14.68 23.72 -3.57
N ASP A 321 14.05 22.75 -2.92
CA ASP A 321 14.52 21.38 -2.95
C ASP A 321 14.52 20.82 -4.38
N LYS A 322 15.48 19.95 -4.70
CA LYS A 322 15.66 19.40 -6.05
C LYS A 322 14.69 18.28 -6.37
N THR A 323 14.25 17.52 -5.37
CA THR A 323 13.43 16.32 -5.56
C THR A 323 11.95 16.67 -5.53
N LEU A 324 11.50 17.41 -4.51
CA LEU A 324 10.10 17.80 -4.31
C LEU A 324 9.76 19.19 -4.84
N GLY A 325 10.76 20.02 -5.17
CA GLY A 325 10.53 21.40 -5.63
C GLY A 325 9.98 22.35 -4.55
N CYS A 326 9.88 21.89 -3.31
CA CYS A 326 9.31 22.64 -2.19
C CYS A 326 10.29 23.70 -1.65
N PRO A 327 9.79 24.75 -0.96
CA PRO A 327 10.66 25.68 -0.26
C PRO A 327 11.52 24.95 0.79
N LEU A 328 12.81 25.29 0.82
CA LEU A 328 13.79 24.75 1.75
C LEU A 328 14.50 25.90 2.46
N TYR A 329 14.26 26.02 3.75
CA TYR A 329 14.90 26.99 4.63
C TYR A 329 16.14 26.37 5.24
N SER A 330 17.30 27.01 5.16
CA SER A 330 18.57 26.50 5.67
C SER A 330 19.32 27.56 6.47
N SER A 331 19.77 27.23 7.68
CA SER A 331 20.65 28.10 8.45
C SER A 331 21.99 28.29 7.74
N GLU A 332 22.63 29.45 7.92
CA GLU A 332 23.93 29.74 7.28
C GLU A 332 25.05 28.78 7.75
N ASP A 333 24.99 28.35 9.01
CA ASP A 333 25.90 27.35 9.59
C ASP A 333 25.61 25.90 9.14
N ASN A 334 24.55 25.70 8.34
CA ASN A 334 24.11 24.40 7.83
C ASN A 334 23.70 23.37 8.90
N LEU A 335 23.50 23.79 10.14
CA LEU A 335 23.06 22.92 11.24
C LEU A 335 21.56 22.70 11.26
N THR A 336 20.75 23.61 10.72
CA THR A 336 19.29 23.47 10.69
C THR A 336 18.72 23.64 9.29
N ARG A 337 17.86 22.71 8.87
CA ARG A 337 17.07 22.82 7.64
C ARG A 337 15.59 22.53 7.90
N ILE A 338 14.69 23.23 7.20
CA ILE A 338 13.24 22.93 7.22
C ILE A 338 12.72 22.81 5.80
N TYR A 339 12.15 21.65 5.47
CA TYR A 339 11.45 21.38 4.22
C TYR A 339 9.98 21.77 4.37
N CYS A 340 9.50 22.67 3.51
CA CYS A 340 8.11 23.11 3.48
C CYS A 340 7.25 22.20 2.61
N CYS A 341 7.01 20.95 3.04
CA CYS A 341 6.30 19.94 2.26
C CYS A 341 5.48 18.97 3.11
N ASP A 342 4.63 18.19 2.44
CA ASP A 342 3.90 17.07 3.03
C ASP A 342 4.87 15.95 3.43
N PHE A 343 4.93 15.65 4.73
CA PHE A 343 5.80 14.61 5.28
C PHE A 343 5.58 13.24 4.63
N LEU A 344 4.36 12.90 4.19
CA LEU A 344 4.09 11.59 3.56
C LEU A 344 4.76 11.42 2.18
N LYS A 345 5.30 12.51 1.63
CA LYS A 345 6.10 12.58 0.39
C LYS A 345 7.60 12.76 0.65
N PHE A 346 8.01 12.89 1.91
CA PHE A 346 9.41 13.13 2.29
C PHE A 346 10.13 11.81 2.54
N ASP A 347 10.78 11.27 1.51
CA ASP A 347 11.50 9.99 1.59
C ASP A 347 13.03 10.15 1.59
N ARG A 348 13.75 9.03 1.56
CA ARG A 348 15.22 9.01 1.61
C ARG A 348 15.87 9.61 0.35
N ASP A 349 15.16 9.69 -0.77
CA ASP A 349 15.71 10.26 -2.01
C ASP A 349 15.69 11.80 -1.96
N VAL A 350 14.92 12.37 -1.03
CA VAL A 350 14.91 13.81 -0.74
C VAL A 350 16.12 14.21 0.09
N GLU A 351 16.33 13.60 1.26
CA GLU A 351 17.33 14.09 2.25
C GLU A 351 18.19 12.97 2.88
N GLY A 352 18.08 11.74 2.37
CA GLY A 352 18.80 10.58 2.90
C GLY A 352 18.26 10.10 4.25
N GLN A 353 19.11 9.42 5.02
CA GLN A 353 18.72 8.83 6.30
C GLN A 353 19.27 9.60 7.50
N PHE A 354 18.59 9.43 8.64
CA PHE A 354 18.83 10.10 9.92
C PHE A 354 19.32 9.13 10.99
N ASP A 355 20.06 9.68 11.94
CA ASP A 355 20.70 8.97 13.04
C ASP A 355 19.85 8.97 14.32
N ALA A 356 18.80 9.79 14.35
CA ALA A 356 17.83 9.89 15.43
C ALA A 356 16.56 10.62 14.95
N VAL A 357 15.43 10.38 15.62
CA VAL A 357 14.16 11.07 15.36
C VAL A 357 13.57 11.61 16.66
N TRP A 358 13.17 12.88 16.67
CA TRP A 358 12.36 13.48 17.72
C TRP A 358 10.94 13.72 17.21
N ASP A 359 10.03 12.79 17.51
CA ASP A 359 8.62 12.84 17.11
C ASP A 359 7.78 13.33 18.29
N ARG A 360 7.47 14.62 18.28
CA ARG A 360 6.56 15.24 19.25
C ARG A 360 5.51 16.05 18.52
N GLY A 361 4.25 15.64 18.69
CA GLY A 361 3.14 16.31 18.02
C GLY A 361 3.04 15.99 16.53
N ALA A 362 3.83 15.04 16.02
CA ALA A 362 3.79 14.64 14.61
C ALA A 362 2.90 13.40 14.44
N PHE A 363 3.31 12.23 14.94
CA PHE A 363 2.52 11.00 14.79
C PHE A 363 1.07 11.13 15.30
N VAL A 364 0.89 11.85 16.42
CA VAL A 364 -0.42 12.13 17.01
C VAL A 364 -1.25 13.18 16.25
N ALA A 365 -0.66 13.92 15.32
CA ALA A 365 -1.35 14.89 14.46
C ALA A 365 -1.75 14.28 13.10
N ILE A 366 -1.21 13.11 12.76
CA ILE A 366 -1.59 12.34 11.57
C ILE A 366 -2.94 11.67 11.81
N GLU A 367 -3.82 11.77 10.80
CA GLU A 367 -5.12 11.10 10.80
C GLU A 367 -4.91 9.58 11.00
N PRO A 368 -5.71 8.90 11.84
CA PRO A 368 -5.51 7.48 12.13
C PRO A 368 -5.37 6.58 10.89
N SER A 369 -6.07 6.89 9.78
CA SER A 369 -5.98 6.15 8.52
C SER A 369 -4.63 6.28 7.81
N ASP A 370 -3.90 7.40 8.02
CA ASP A 370 -2.62 7.68 7.34
C ASP A 370 -1.41 7.20 8.16
N ARG A 371 -1.62 6.73 9.39
CA ARG A 371 -0.54 6.27 10.29
C ARG A 371 0.31 5.14 9.70
N PRO A 372 -0.24 4.11 9.01
CA PRO A 372 0.59 3.09 8.37
C PRO A 372 1.57 3.69 7.36
N ARG A 373 1.11 4.66 6.56
CA ARG A 373 1.95 5.36 5.58
C ARG A 373 3.01 6.23 6.27
N TYR A 374 2.62 6.96 7.31
CA TYR A 374 3.57 7.71 8.14
C TYR A 374 4.68 6.82 8.70
N CYS A 375 4.33 5.66 9.26
CA CYS A 375 5.28 4.69 9.81
C CYS A 375 6.26 4.19 8.73
N GLN A 376 5.76 3.84 7.54
CA GLN A 376 6.61 3.42 6.42
C GLN A 376 7.61 4.50 6.02
N VAL A 377 7.15 5.75 5.88
CA VAL A 377 8.02 6.88 5.55
C VAL A 377 9.07 7.08 6.64
N LEU A 378 8.65 7.16 7.90
CA LEU A 378 9.56 7.37 9.03
C LEU A 378 10.61 6.26 9.13
N LEU A 379 10.20 5.00 9.00
CA LEU A 379 11.11 3.85 9.00
C LEU A 379 12.09 3.90 7.82
N SER A 380 11.67 4.37 6.64
CA SER A 380 12.56 4.49 5.47
C SER A 380 13.69 5.50 5.68
N LEU A 381 13.42 6.55 6.47
CA LEU A 381 14.30 7.66 6.83
C LEU A 381 15.27 7.32 7.98
N MET A 382 14.95 6.32 8.81
CA MET A 382 15.80 5.89 9.91
C MET A 382 16.94 4.97 9.45
N ARG A 383 18.20 5.26 9.80
CA ARG A 383 19.31 4.28 9.67
C ARG A 383 19.11 3.07 10.59
N SER A 384 19.86 2.00 10.39
CA SER A 384 19.84 0.86 11.32
C SER A 384 20.37 1.24 12.71
N ASP A 385 19.83 0.62 13.76
CA ASP A 385 20.22 0.86 15.17
C ASP A 385 20.00 2.29 15.70
N VAL A 386 19.14 3.08 15.06
CA VAL A 386 18.81 4.44 15.51
C VAL A 386 17.56 4.45 16.39
N VAL A 387 17.41 5.51 17.19
CA VAL A 387 16.29 5.68 18.11
C VAL A 387 15.37 6.78 17.60
N CYS A 388 14.07 6.48 17.57
CA CYS A 388 13.01 7.49 17.53
C CYS A 388 12.45 7.66 18.95
N LEU A 389 12.47 8.89 19.47
CA LEU A 389 11.71 9.24 20.66
C LEU A 389 10.35 9.79 20.22
N LEU A 390 9.29 9.05 20.51
CA LEU A 390 7.92 9.38 20.13
C LEU A 390 7.10 9.78 21.36
N VAL A 391 6.45 10.94 21.30
CA VAL A 391 5.53 11.42 22.34
C VAL A 391 4.09 11.18 21.90
N SER A 392 3.37 10.36 22.67
CA SER A 392 1.98 9.98 22.41
C SER A 392 1.04 10.35 23.56
N TYR A 393 -0.28 10.29 23.31
CA TYR A 393 -1.31 10.65 24.29
C TYR A 393 -2.40 9.58 24.38
N GLU A 394 -2.83 9.31 25.61
CA GLU A 394 -3.90 8.36 25.93
C GLU A 394 -4.97 9.05 26.79
N TYR A 395 -6.21 9.01 26.32
CA TYR A 395 -7.37 9.69 26.86
C TYR A 395 -8.64 9.08 26.24
N ASP A 396 -9.82 9.41 26.78
CA ASP A 396 -11.10 8.95 26.23
C ASP A 396 -11.41 9.62 24.88
N TYR A 397 -11.09 8.92 23.79
CA TYR A 397 -11.26 9.42 22.43
C TYR A 397 -12.73 9.59 22.02
N THR A 398 -13.68 9.02 22.77
CA THR A 398 -15.12 9.24 22.53
C THR A 398 -15.57 10.65 22.93
N LYS A 399 -14.77 11.37 23.74
CA LYS A 399 -15.05 12.75 24.16
C LYS A 399 -14.34 13.80 23.31
N TYR A 400 -13.20 13.43 22.72
CA TYR A 400 -12.37 14.30 21.93
C TYR A 400 -11.68 13.49 20.82
N ASN A 401 -11.83 13.90 19.56
CA ASN A 401 -11.34 13.10 18.43
C ASN A 401 -9.99 13.60 17.88
N GLY A 402 -9.31 14.51 18.60
CA GLY A 402 -8.07 15.13 18.14
C GLY A 402 -8.26 16.32 17.18
N PRO A 403 -7.14 16.85 16.62
CA PRO A 403 -5.75 16.54 17.00
C PRO A 403 -5.33 17.28 18.29
N PRO A 404 -4.50 16.67 19.18
CA PRO A 404 -3.78 15.42 18.97
C PRO A 404 -4.68 14.20 19.16
N HIS A 405 -4.60 13.23 18.27
CA HIS A 405 -5.37 11.99 18.32
C HIS A 405 -4.84 11.03 19.38
N HIS A 406 -5.74 10.20 19.89
CA HIS A 406 -5.45 9.12 20.83
C HIS A 406 -4.52 8.05 20.20
N VAL A 407 -3.62 7.50 21.02
CA VAL A 407 -2.71 6.40 20.66
C VAL A 407 -2.59 5.42 21.84
N ALA A 408 -3.14 4.23 21.68
CA ALA A 408 -2.96 3.12 22.62
C ALA A 408 -1.55 2.51 22.51
N ASP A 409 -1.03 1.90 23.58
CA ASP A 409 0.28 1.24 23.54
C ASP A 409 0.32 0.07 22.53
N GLY A 410 -0.76 -0.69 22.43
CA GLY A 410 -0.87 -1.79 21.46
C GLY A 410 -0.75 -1.33 20.00
N GLN A 411 -1.19 -0.10 19.69
CA GLN A 411 -1.12 0.44 18.33
C GLN A 411 0.32 0.76 17.91
N LEU A 412 1.17 1.25 18.83
CA LEU A 412 2.59 1.45 18.51
C LEU A 412 3.30 0.13 18.28
N GLN A 413 2.95 -0.91 19.06
CA GLN A 413 3.49 -2.25 18.87
C GLN A 413 3.04 -2.85 17.54
N GLU A 414 1.79 -2.64 17.13
CA GLU A 414 1.26 -3.10 15.85
C GLU A 414 1.97 -2.43 14.67
N LEU A 415 2.13 -1.10 14.72
CA LEU A 415 2.67 -0.33 13.60
C LEU A 415 4.20 -0.34 13.50
N PHE A 416 4.91 -0.34 14.63
CA PHE A 416 6.38 -0.25 14.67
C PHE A 416 7.05 -1.51 15.20
N GLY A 417 6.34 -2.35 15.97
CA GLY A 417 6.95 -3.47 16.70
C GLY A 417 7.52 -4.57 15.81
N ALA A 418 7.20 -4.53 14.52
CA ALA A 418 7.78 -5.40 13.52
C ALA A 418 9.23 -4.98 13.19
N ASP A 419 9.55 -3.69 13.16
CA ASP A 419 10.84 -3.13 12.74
C ASP A 419 11.66 -2.51 13.88
N CYS A 420 10.99 -2.19 14.98
CA CYS A 420 11.54 -1.52 16.14
C CYS A 420 11.31 -2.32 17.42
N ASP A 421 12.26 -2.20 18.35
CA ASP A 421 11.98 -2.48 19.75
C ASP A 421 11.25 -1.27 20.34
N VAL A 422 9.99 -1.48 20.71
CA VAL A 422 9.09 -0.44 21.23
C VAL A 422 9.12 -0.47 22.76
N LEU A 423 9.75 0.53 23.37
CA LEU A 423 9.86 0.63 24.82
C LEU A 423 9.20 1.91 25.34
N ARG A 424 8.20 1.78 26.21
CA ARG A 424 7.64 2.93 26.94
C ARG A 424 8.60 3.37 28.03
N LEU A 425 9.14 4.59 27.88
CA LEU A 425 10.07 5.20 28.84
C LEU A 425 9.36 5.97 29.94
N GLU A 426 8.20 6.57 29.63
CA GLU A 426 7.42 7.40 30.55
C GLU A 426 5.92 7.21 30.37
N LEU A 427 5.21 7.40 31.47
CA LEU A 427 3.77 7.63 31.54
C LEU A 427 3.54 8.73 32.57
N ASN A 428 3.00 9.87 32.14
CA ASN A 428 2.75 11.02 32.99
C ASN A 428 1.33 11.55 32.82
N ASP A 429 0.62 11.72 33.92
CA ASP A 429 -0.63 12.47 33.91
C ASP A 429 -0.33 13.93 33.56
N SER A 430 -0.86 14.35 32.42
CA SER A 430 -0.68 15.69 31.87
C SER A 430 -2.02 16.44 31.80
N PHE A 431 -3.02 15.97 32.54
CA PHE A 431 -4.33 16.59 32.58
C PHE A 431 -4.27 18.03 33.11
N GLY A 432 -5.13 18.90 32.58
CA GLY A 432 -5.09 20.34 32.82
C GLY A 432 -6.30 21.07 32.22
N GLU A 433 -6.38 22.39 32.39
CA GLU A 433 -7.54 23.19 31.96
C GLU A 433 -7.87 23.06 30.47
N GLN A 434 -6.85 23.03 29.60
CA GLN A 434 -7.04 22.81 28.16
C GLN A 434 -7.77 21.49 27.85
N HIS A 435 -7.49 20.43 28.61
CA HIS A 435 -8.09 19.11 28.43
C HIS A 435 -9.52 19.07 28.97
N ARG A 436 -9.85 19.88 29.99
CA ARG A 436 -11.23 20.08 30.44
C ARG A 436 -12.09 20.70 29.34
N ALA A 437 -11.53 21.63 28.55
CA ALA A 437 -12.22 22.21 27.40
C ALA A 437 -12.54 21.16 26.32
N TRP A 438 -11.78 20.07 26.26
CA TRP A 438 -12.04 18.90 25.40
C TRP A 438 -12.99 17.88 26.04
N ARG A 439 -13.62 18.22 27.17
CA ARG A 439 -14.52 17.33 27.94
C ARG A 439 -13.85 16.05 28.44
N LEU A 440 -12.54 16.06 28.58
CA LEU A 440 -11.78 14.95 29.14
C LEU A 440 -11.75 15.04 30.66
N SER A 441 -11.61 13.87 31.31
CA SER A 441 -11.37 13.75 32.75
C SER A 441 -9.96 13.23 33.09
N ALA A 442 -9.22 12.75 32.09
CA ALA A 442 -7.84 12.31 32.21
C ALA A 442 -7.11 12.53 30.87
N PHE A 443 -5.80 12.78 30.91
CA PHE A 443 -4.99 12.94 29.71
C PHE A 443 -3.54 12.52 30.02
N HIS A 444 -3.17 11.32 29.59
CA HIS A 444 -1.86 10.75 29.87
C HIS A 444 -0.90 10.99 28.70
N GLN A 445 0.24 11.60 28.98
CA GLN A 445 1.34 11.72 28.03
C GLN A 445 2.28 10.53 28.22
N LYS A 446 2.67 9.92 27.11
CA LYS A 446 3.61 8.81 27.08
C LYS A 446 4.82 9.19 26.24
N VAL A 447 5.97 8.63 26.60
CA VAL A 447 7.18 8.72 25.79
C VAL A 447 7.63 7.30 25.48
N HIS A 448 7.83 7.00 24.21
CA HIS A 448 8.32 5.72 23.73
C HIS A 448 9.67 5.91 23.04
N SER A 449 10.57 4.96 23.26
CA SER A 449 11.77 4.74 22.46
C SER A 449 11.46 3.66 21.45
N LEU A 450 11.53 3.99 20.17
CA LEU A 450 11.44 3.05 19.07
C LEU A 450 12.86 2.84 18.53
N GLN A 451 13.53 1.78 18.97
CA GLN A 451 14.86 1.46 18.48
C GLN A 451 14.75 0.62 17.21
N LYS A 452 15.12 1.18 16.06
CA LYS A 452 15.13 0.43 14.80
C LYS A 452 16.16 -0.69 14.89
N ARG A 453 15.73 -1.93 14.70
CA ARG A 453 16.61 -3.10 14.86
C ARG A 453 17.73 -3.09 13.80
N LYS A 454 18.90 -3.62 14.17
CA LYS A 454 20.03 -3.79 13.23
C LYS A 454 19.63 -4.75 12.13
N ILE A 455 19.92 -4.37 10.89
CA ILE A 455 19.67 -5.19 9.68
C ILE A 455 20.33 -6.58 9.78
N GLN A 456 21.35 -6.76 10.63
CA GLN A 456 22.04 -8.03 10.83
C GLN A 456 21.27 -9.10 11.63
N ASN A 457 20.21 -8.74 12.37
CA ASN A 457 19.48 -9.70 13.24
C ASN A 457 17.97 -9.78 12.91
N MET A 458 17.55 -9.22 11.78
CA MET A 458 16.14 -8.91 11.51
C MET A 458 15.53 -9.65 10.32
N SER A 459 16.35 -10.27 9.46
CA SER A 459 15.90 -10.72 8.15
C SER A 459 15.45 -12.17 8.11
N THR A 460 16.11 -13.13 8.78
CA THR A 460 15.80 -14.54 8.51
C THR A 460 14.45 -14.99 9.09
N ALA A 461 14.20 -14.85 10.39
CA ALA A 461 12.97 -15.37 10.99
C ALA A 461 11.69 -14.63 10.56
N ARG A 462 11.76 -13.30 10.34
CA ARG A 462 10.59 -12.50 9.93
C ARG A 462 10.34 -12.59 8.43
N ALA A 463 11.35 -12.52 7.56
CA ALA A 463 11.12 -12.77 6.15
C ALA A 463 10.73 -14.24 5.92
N ALA A 464 11.32 -15.19 6.65
CA ALA A 464 10.82 -16.57 6.66
C ALA A 464 9.37 -16.62 7.14
N LEU A 465 8.98 -15.91 8.20
CA LEU A 465 7.59 -15.92 8.68
C LEU A 465 6.62 -15.26 7.69
N GLU A 466 6.99 -14.13 7.08
CA GLU A 466 6.17 -13.42 6.08
C GLU A 466 6.05 -14.23 4.80
N TRP A 467 7.16 -14.79 4.29
CA TRP A 467 7.12 -15.69 3.14
C TRP A 467 6.43 -17.00 3.48
N ASN A 468 6.71 -17.65 4.62
CA ASN A 468 5.96 -18.86 5.03
C ASN A 468 4.46 -18.55 5.17
N LYS A 469 4.08 -17.39 5.70
CA LYS A 469 2.68 -16.94 5.70
C LYS A 469 2.13 -16.73 4.29
N ALA A 470 2.89 -16.11 3.40
CA ALA A 470 2.51 -15.93 2.00
C ALA A 470 2.30 -17.30 1.32
N TRP A 471 3.27 -18.21 1.45
CA TRP A 471 3.22 -19.61 1.02
C TRP A 471 2.06 -20.41 1.66
N THR A 472 1.66 -20.08 2.89
CA THR A 472 0.48 -20.69 3.56
C THR A 472 -0.83 -20.08 3.07
N SER A 473 -0.84 -18.79 2.73
CA SER A 473 -2.03 -18.06 2.28
C SER A 473 -2.37 -18.31 0.81
N TRP A 474 -1.39 -18.76 0.02
CA TRP A 474 -1.61 -19.21 -1.34
C TRP A 474 -2.09 -20.66 -1.34
N ASP A 475 -3.07 -20.94 -2.18
CA ASP A 475 -3.44 -22.31 -2.53
C ASP A 475 -2.17 -23.02 -3.08
N PRO A 476 -1.72 -24.14 -2.48
CA PRO A 476 -0.53 -24.87 -2.93
C PRO A 476 -0.58 -25.26 -4.41
N ASP A 477 -1.80 -25.48 -4.93
CA ASP A 477 -2.07 -25.82 -6.34
C ASP A 477 -2.14 -24.58 -7.24
N ARG A 478 -2.15 -23.35 -6.68
CA ARG A 478 -2.30 -22.07 -7.40
C ARG A 478 -1.39 -20.95 -6.87
N VAL A 479 -0.12 -21.25 -6.64
CA VAL A 479 0.89 -20.20 -6.37
C VAL A 479 1.16 -19.42 -7.67
N PRO A 480 0.85 -18.10 -7.77
CA PRO A 480 0.76 -17.38 -9.06
C PRO A 480 2.05 -17.32 -9.88
N PHE A 481 3.21 -17.51 -9.26
CA PHE A 481 4.53 -17.47 -9.88
C PHE A 481 5.19 -18.86 -10.00
N HIS A 482 4.59 -19.90 -9.41
CA HIS A 482 5.05 -21.27 -9.57
C HIS A 482 4.61 -21.82 -10.93
N LYS A 483 5.51 -22.54 -11.61
CA LYS A 483 5.16 -23.35 -12.79
C LYS A 483 5.38 -24.81 -12.43
N VAL A 484 4.42 -25.65 -12.81
CA VAL A 484 4.50 -27.11 -12.70
C VAL A 484 5.49 -27.70 -13.70
N ASP A 485 5.72 -27.00 -14.81
CA ASP A 485 6.70 -27.34 -15.83
C ASP A 485 7.99 -26.52 -15.66
N VAL A 486 9.07 -27.08 -16.19
CA VAL A 486 10.39 -26.44 -16.23
C VAL A 486 10.31 -25.15 -17.03
N HIS A 487 11.04 -24.14 -16.59
CA HIS A 487 10.98 -22.85 -17.25
C HIS A 487 11.51 -22.92 -18.69
N GLU A 488 10.70 -22.48 -19.67
CA GLU A 488 11.04 -22.48 -21.10
C GLU A 488 12.43 -21.89 -21.39
N ALA A 489 12.80 -20.79 -20.71
CA ALA A 489 14.12 -20.19 -20.89
C ALA A 489 15.26 -21.13 -20.46
N LEU A 490 15.10 -21.87 -19.36
CA LEU A 490 16.11 -22.82 -18.94
C LEU A 490 16.18 -23.98 -19.92
N GLU A 491 15.05 -24.55 -20.33
CA GLU A 491 15.02 -25.66 -21.29
C GLU A 491 15.65 -25.26 -22.63
N THR A 492 15.35 -24.06 -23.12
CA THR A 492 15.83 -23.55 -24.41
C THR A 492 17.31 -23.20 -24.37
N TYR A 493 17.79 -22.62 -23.25
CA TYR A 493 19.13 -22.03 -23.17
C TYR A 493 20.07 -22.76 -22.20
N ILE A 494 19.78 -24.02 -21.85
CA ILE A 494 20.67 -24.84 -21.02
C ILE A 494 22.02 -25.08 -21.70
N GLU A 495 22.07 -25.28 -23.02
CA GLU A 495 23.32 -25.49 -23.75
C GLU A 495 24.21 -24.22 -23.69
N PRO A 496 23.72 -23.01 -24.04
CA PRO A 496 24.46 -21.77 -23.83
C PRO A 496 24.86 -21.49 -22.37
N LEU A 497 24.03 -21.88 -21.39
CA LEU A 497 24.34 -21.71 -19.97
C LEU A 497 25.48 -22.63 -19.52
N THR A 498 25.59 -23.82 -20.09
CA THR A 498 26.55 -24.85 -19.66
C THR A 498 27.78 -24.94 -20.56
N ASP A 499 27.75 -24.32 -21.74
CA ASP A 499 28.67 -24.56 -22.85
C ASP A 499 28.80 -26.07 -23.18
N GLY A 500 27.70 -26.82 -23.01
CA GLY A 500 27.63 -28.27 -23.19
C GLY A 500 28.37 -29.09 -22.13
N ARG A 501 28.92 -28.46 -21.08
CA ARG A 501 29.60 -29.15 -19.97
C ARG A 501 28.59 -29.87 -19.08
N THR A 502 29.00 -30.99 -18.50
CA THR A 502 28.22 -31.77 -17.51
C THR A 502 28.83 -31.66 -16.12
N GLU A 503 28.10 -32.11 -15.09
CA GLU A 503 28.56 -32.12 -13.68
C GLU A 503 28.91 -30.72 -13.12
N LEU A 504 28.39 -29.66 -13.75
CA LEU A 504 28.52 -28.28 -13.28
C LEU A 504 27.86 -28.06 -11.91
N LYS A 505 28.43 -27.13 -11.13
CA LYS A 505 27.79 -26.60 -9.91
C LYS A 505 26.94 -25.38 -10.28
N ILE A 506 25.62 -25.51 -10.20
CA ILE A 506 24.65 -24.50 -10.63
C ILE A 506 23.94 -23.90 -9.41
N PHE A 507 23.92 -22.57 -9.33
CA PHE A 507 23.22 -21.84 -8.27
C PHE A 507 21.85 -21.34 -8.73
N VAL A 508 20.85 -21.46 -7.86
CA VAL A 508 19.48 -20.98 -8.10
C VAL A 508 19.04 -20.10 -6.91
N PRO A 509 19.14 -18.76 -7.00
CA PRO A 509 18.69 -17.87 -5.94
C PRO A 509 17.15 -17.90 -5.80
N LEU A 510 16.67 -17.64 -4.57
CA LEU A 510 15.24 -17.61 -4.19
C LEU A 510 14.41 -18.71 -4.87
N CYS A 511 14.89 -19.94 -4.72
CA CYS A 511 14.47 -21.05 -5.58
C CYS A 511 13.04 -21.53 -5.34
N GLY A 512 12.40 -21.13 -4.23
CA GLY A 512 11.06 -21.58 -3.86
C GLY A 512 10.93 -23.10 -3.93
N LYS A 513 9.87 -23.55 -4.61
CA LYS A 513 9.66 -24.96 -4.99
C LYS A 513 9.87 -25.23 -6.48
N SER A 514 10.83 -24.56 -7.12
CA SER A 514 11.00 -24.67 -8.57
C SER A 514 11.40 -26.07 -9.02
N VAL A 515 10.63 -26.66 -9.94
CA VAL A 515 10.94 -27.95 -10.58
C VAL A 515 12.26 -27.94 -11.39
N ASP A 516 12.74 -26.74 -11.74
CA ASP A 516 14.02 -26.54 -12.42
C ASP A 516 15.19 -27.15 -11.63
N LEU A 517 15.12 -27.16 -10.29
CA LEU A 517 16.14 -27.74 -9.41
C LEU A 517 16.35 -29.23 -9.72
N LYS A 518 15.26 -30.01 -9.71
CA LYS A 518 15.31 -31.44 -10.00
C LYS A 518 15.71 -31.70 -11.45
N TRP A 519 15.18 -30.94 -12.39
CA TRP A 519 15.48 -31.11 -13.82
C TRP A 519 16.96 -30.92 -14.15
N LEU A 520 17.63 -29.99 -13.48
CA LEU A 520 19.08 -29.79 -13.58
C LEU A 520 19.87 -30.96 -12.96
N CYS A 521 19.44 -31.47 -11.80
CA CYS A 521 20.05 -32.65 -11.17
C CYS A 521 19.92 -33.91 -12.05
N ASP A 522 18.75 -34.12 -12.65
CA ASP A 522 18.47 -35.25 -13.55
C ASP A 522 19.36 -35.23 -14.81
N ARG A 523 19.91 -34.06 -15.16
CA ARG A 523 20.89 -33.85 -16.24
C ARG A 523 22.35 -33.98 -15.79
N GLY A 524 22.58 -34.39 -14.55
CA GLY A 524 23.92 -34.63 -14.00
C GLY A 524 24.55 -33.42 -13.34
N HIS A 525 23.85 -32.30 -13.13
CA HIS A 525 24.43 -31.14 -12.46
C HIS A 525 24.31 -31.22 -10.94
N HIS A 526 25.23 -30.57 -10.24
CA HIS A 526 25.12 -30.31 -8.80
C HIS A 526 24.42 -28.97 -8.60
N VAL A 527 23.25 -28.98 -7.96
CA VAL A 527 22.41 -27.78 -7.83
C VAL A 527 22.41 -27.30 -6.38
N VAL A 528 22.60 -26.00 -6.20
CA VAL A 528 22.49 -25.34 -4.89
C VAL A 528 21.44 -24.24 -4.98
N GLY A 529 20.34 -24.41 -4.25
CA GLY A 529 19.30 -23.40 -4.09
C GLY A 529 19.43 -22.63 -2.77
N VAL A 530 18.94 -21.40 -2.73
CA VAL A 530 18.66 -20.68 -1.48
C VAL A 530 17.19 -20.32 -1.44
N GLU A 531 16.49 -20.64 -0.35
CA GLU A 531 15.09 -20.30 -0.14
C GLU A 531 14.82 -20.09 1.35
N ILE A 532 14.31 -18.93 1.73
CA ILE A 532 14.09 -18.58 3.14
C ILE A 532 12.82 -19.23 3.71
N ALA A 533 11.83 -19.54 2.87
CA ALA A 533 10.59 -20.18 3.27
C ALA A 533 10.75 -21.71 3.35
N GLU A 534 10.97 -22.23 4.56
CA GLU A 534 11.05 -23.68 4.80
C GLU A 534 9.82 -24.45 4.29
N LEU A 535 8.63 -23.85 4.30
CA LEU A 535 7.44 -24.48 3.74
C LEU A 535 7.57 -24.78 2.24
N ALA A 536 8.20 -23.89 1.46
CA ALA A 536 8.43 -24.12 0.04
C ALA A 536 9.40 -25.30 -0.19
N ILE A 537 10.41 -25.43 0.68
CA ILE A 537 11.38 -26.53 0.65
C ILE A 537 10.69 -27.86 0.97
N GLN A 538 9.79 -27.86 1.96
CA GLN A 538 8.98 -29.03 2.33
C GLN A 538 8.06 -29.45 1.20
N GLN A 539 7.30 -28.51 0.63
CA GLN A 539 6.42 -28.77 -0.53
C GLN A 539 7.23 -29.30 -1.72
N PHE A 540 8.39 -28.72 -2.02
CA PHE A 540 9.28 -29.21 -3.07
C PHE A 540 9.73 -30.66 -2.82
N SER A 541 10.13 -30.99 -1.59
CA SER A 541 10.54 -32.34 -1.18
C SER A 541 9.43 -33.36 -1.43
N GLU A 542 8.20 -33.02 -1.02
CA GLU A 542 7.02 -33.88 -1.18
C GLU A 542 6.63 -34.03 -2.65
N GLU A 543 6.50 -32.92 -3.39
CA GLU A 543 6.07 -32.90 -4.79
C GLU A 543 7.06 -33.60 -5.73
N GLN A 544 8.37 -33.46 -5.47
CA GLN A 544 9.42 -34.05 -6.30
C GLN A 544 9.87 -35.44 -5.81
N GLY A 545 9.35 -35.92 -4.68
CA GLY A 545 9.72 -37.20 -4.08
C GLY A 545 11.20 -37.27 -3.68
N ILE A 546 11.78 -36.15 -3.21
CA ILE A 546 13.19 -36.05 -2.83
C ILE A 546 13.32 -36.11 -1.32
N GLU A 547 14.03 -37.11 -0.80
CA GLU A 547 14.37 -37.19 0.61
C GLU A 547 15.59 -36.29 0.93
N PHE A 548 15.43 -35.42 1.93
CA PHE A 548 16.49 -34.53 2.40
C PHE A 548 17.04 -34.94 3.77
N LYS A 549 18.36 -34.80 3.94
CA LYS A 549 19.02 -34.71 5.24
C LYS A 549 19.29 -33.25 5.57
N SER A 550 18.83 -32.79 6.72
CA SER A 550 19.06 -31.41 7.19
C SER A 550 20.22 -31.33 8.19
N GLN A 551 20.97 -30.23 8.13
CA GLN A 551 21.98 -29.88 9.11
C GLN A 551 22.18 -28.35 9.17
N PRO A 552 22.69 -27.78 10.26
CA PRO A 552 23.04 -26.36 10.31
C PRO A 552 24.07 -26.00 9.23
N ILE A 553 23.95 -24.82 8.62
CA ILE A 553 24.91 -24.35 7.61
C ILE A 553 26.30 -24.14 8.24
N GLY A 554 26.34 -23.66 9.50
CA GLY A 554 27.55 -23.51 10.30
C GLY A 554 27.92 -22.04 10.54
N PRO A 555 28.66 -21.37 9.63
CA PRO A 555 29.16 -20.01 9.83
C PRO A 555 28.07 -18.93 9.76
N ILE A 556 26.86 -19.29 9.34
CA ILE A 556 25.69 -18.42 9.27
C ILE A 556 24.47 -19.15 9.85
N GLU A 557 23.48 -18.39 10.29
CA GLU A 557 22.20 -18.92 10.75
C GLU A 557 21.41 -19.52 9.57
N GLY A 558 20.85 -20.71 9.78
CA GLY A 558 20.04 -21.42 8.79
C GLY A 558 20.33 -22.91 8.69
N THR A 559 19.54 -23.58 7.86
CA THR A 559 19.56 -25.03 7.68
C THR A 559 19.88 -25.36 6.23
N VAL A 560 20.79 -26.29 5.97
CA VAL A 560 20.98 -26.86 4.63
C VAL A 560 20.30 -28.22 4.55
N TYR A 561 19.48 -28.40 3.51
CA TYR A 561 18.78 -29.62 3.15
C TYR A 561 19.50 -30.26 1.97
N LYS A 562 20.05 -31.47 2.15
CA LYS A 562 20.83 -32.18 1.13
C LYS A 562 20.16 -33.47 0.68
N SER A 563 20.03 -33.67 -0.62
CA SER A 563 19.48 -34.92 -1.16
C SER A 563 20.41 -36.10 -0.82
N ILE A 564 19.84 -37.30 -0.74
CA ILE A 564 20.61 -38.52 -0.39
C ILE A 564 21.77 -38.80 -1.36
N ASP A 565 21.58 -38.48 -2.64
CA ASP A 565 22.62 -38.62 -3.68
C ASP A 565 23.64 -37.47 -3.69
N GLY A 566 23.43 -36.42 -2.89
CA GLY A 566 24.30 -35.25 -2.79
C GLY A 566 24.29 -34.34 -4.01
N LYS A 567 23.36 -34.53 -4.96
CA LYS A 567 23.26 -33.68 -6.17
C LYS A 567 22.49 -32.39 -5.95
N LEU A 568 21.64 -32.31 -4.93
CA LEU A 568 20.85 -31.13 -4.60
C LEU A 568 21.11 -30.69 -3.16
N GLU A 569 21.41 -29.40 -2.99
CA GLU A 569 21.44 -28.72 -1.69
C GLU A 569 20.50 -27.51 -1.72
N ILE A 570 19.63 -27.35 -0.74
CA ILE A 570 18.81 -26.14 -0.56
C ILE A 570 19.13 -25.53 0.80
N LEU A 571 19.59 -24.28 0.81
CA LEU A 571 19.89 -23.53 2.02
C LEU A 571 18.68 -22.70 2.43
N SER A 572 18.13 -23.01 3.59
CA SER A 572 17.16 -22.16 4.28
C SER A 572 17.85 -21.13 5.14
N CYS A 573 18.08 -19.96 4.54
CA CYS A 573 18.68 -18.80 5.19
C CYS A 573 18.31 -17.52 4.42
N ASP A 574 18.72 -16.37 4.97
CA ASP A 574 18.72 -15.12 4.21
C ASP A 574 19.78 -15.19 3.11
N LEU A 575 19.38 -14.89 1.87
CA LEU A 575 20.26 -14.83 0.71
C LEU A 575 21.47 -13.91 0.96
N PHE A 576 21.28 -12.76 1.59
CA PHE A 576 22.36 -11.80 1.84
C PHE A 576 23.32 -12.23 2.95
N SER A 577 22.99 -13.29 3.69
CA SER A 577 23.92 -13.89 4.67
C SER A 577 24.94 -14.82 4.01
N ILE A 578 24.72 -15.27 2.77
CA ILE A 578 25.66 -16.18 2.09
C ILE A 578 26.85 -15.42 1.50
N SER A 579 27.94 -16.13 1.27
CA SER A 579 29.11 -15.59 0.57
C SER A 579 29.87 -16.73 -0.13
N ARG A 580 30.79 -16.37 -1.03
CA ARG A 580 31.67 -17.35 -1.70
C ARG A 580 32.46 -18.21 -0.70
N GLN A 581 32.80 -17.66 0.47
CA GLN A 581 33.49 -18.39 1.53
C GLN A 581 32.59 -19.44 2.20
N VAL A 582 31.28 -19.18 2.27
CA VAL A 582 30.30 -20.08 2.89
C VAL A 582 29.85 -21.17 1.92
N ILE A 583 29.50 -20.81 0.68
CA ILE A 583 28.85 -21.75 -0.27
C ILE A 583 29.70 -22.10 -1.50
N GLY A 584 30.89 -21.52 -1.63
CA GLY A 584 31.77 -21.70 -2.78
C GLY A 584 31.37 -20.86 -3.99
N GLY A 585 32.06 -21.08 -5.11
CA GLY A 585 31.73 -20.49 -6.41
C GLY A 585 31.00 -21.48 -7.33
N PHE A 586 30.33 -20.96 -8.35
CA PHE A 586 29.43 -21.69 -9.24
C PHE A 586 29.83 -21.54 -10.70
N ASP A 587 29.68 -22.63 -11.44
CA ASP A 587 29.94 -22.70 -12.88
C ASP A 587 28.78 -22.05 -13.67
N ALA A 588 27.58 -22.09 -13.12
CA ALA A 588 26.43 -21.39 -13.68
C ALA A 588 25.49 -20.84 -12.61
N VAL A 589 24.75 -19.78 -12.94
CA VAL A 589 23.63 -19.29 -12.15
C VAL A 589 22.38 -19.27 -13.02
N TRP A 590 21.28 -19.79 -12.49
CA TRP A 590 19.95 -19.70 -13.08
C TRP A 590 19.05 -18.82 -12.20
N ASP A 591 18.84 -17.56 -12.61
CA ASP A 591 17.98 -16.61 -11.90
C ASP A 591 16.65 -16.46 -12.62
N ARG A 592 15.70 -17.22 -12.12
CA ARG A 592 14.32 -17.20 -12.55
C ARG A 592 13.49 -16.30 -11.63
N GLY A 593 13.70 -15.01 -11.76
CA GLY A 593 12.85 -14.01 -11.12
C GLY A 593 13.30 -13.56 -9.73
N SER A 594 14.52 -13.88 -9.31
CA SER A 594 15.10 -13.36 -8.07
C SER A 594 15.42 -11.87 -8.18
N LEU A 595 16.10 -11.42 -9.25
CA LEU A 595 16.44 -9.99 -9.40
C LEU A 595 15.18 -9.08 -9.41
N VAL A 596 14.09 -9.56 -10.00
CA VAL A 596 12.81 -8.83 -10.02
C VAL A 596 12.05 -8.93 -8.69
N ALA A 597 12.32 -9.93 -7.85
CA ALA A 597 11.75 -10.05 -6.51
C ALA A 597 12.51 -9.22 -5.45
N ILE A 598 13.81 -8.96 -5.66
CA ILE A 598 14.62 -8.14 -4.76
C ILE A 598 14.23 -6.66 -4.88
N ASN A 599 14.05 -6.01 -3.73
CA ASN A 599 13.77 -4.57 -3.64
C ASN A 599 14.83 -3.76 -4.40
N ARG A 600 14.39 -2.70 -5.08
CA ARG A 600 15.25 -1.90 -5.97
C ARG A 600 16.52 -1.37 -5.29
N ASP A 601 16.43 -0.97 -4.03
CA ASP A 601 17.56 -0.44 -3.25
C ASP A 601 18.59 -1.51 -2.86
N GLN A 602 18.20 -2.79 -2.85
CA GLN A 602 19.07 -3.93 -2.53
C GLN A 602 19.70 -4.57 -3.78
N ARG A 603 19.27 -4.21 -4.99
CA ARG A 603 19.74 -4.83 -6.24
C ARG A 603 21.24 -4.70 -6.48
N LYS A 604 21.86 -3.61 -6.00
CA LYS A 604 23.32 -3.44 -6.09
C LYS A 604 24.07 -4.44 -5.20
N GLU A 605 23.55 -4.71 -4.01
CA GLU A 605 24.11 -5.73 -3.11
C GLU A 605 23.89 -7.13 -3.70
N TYR A 606 22.70 -7.38 -4.25
CA TYR A 606 22.36 -8.63 -4.93
C TYR A 606 23.29 -8.90 -6.11
N SER A 607 23.52 -7.91 -6.99
CA SER A 607 24.41 -8.09 -8.14
C SER A 607 25.86 -8.32 -7.69
N GLN A 608 26.33 -7.62 -6.65
CA GLN A 608 27.65 -7.85 -6.06
C GLN A 608 27.80 -9.26 -5.47
N LEU A 609 26.76 -9.78 -4.83
CA LEU A 609 26.76 -11.17 -4.37
C LEU A 609 26.90 -12.13 -5.54
N MET A 610 26.07 -11.99 -6.59
CA MET A 610 26.17 -12.84 -7.80
C MET A 610 27.53 -12.73 -8.47
N HIS A 611 28.09 -11.52 -8.59
CA HIS A 611 29.45 -11.28 -9.08
C HIS A 611 30.50 -12.08 -8.30
N SER A 612 30.33 -12.23 -6.99
CA SER A 612 31.28 -12.97 -6.17
C SER A 612 31.14 -14.49 -6.31
N LEU A 613 29.91 -14.96 -6.56
CA LEU A 613 29.55 -16.38 -6.60
C LEU A 613 29.84 -17.03 -7.96
N VAL A 614 29.68 -16.31 -9.07
CA VAL A 614 29.98 -16.84 -10.42
C VAL A 614 31.50 -16.98 -10.60
N LYS A 615 31.97 -18.15 -11.06
CA LYS A 615 33.38 -18.41 -11.40
C LYS A 615 33.84 -17.57 -12.61
N ASP A 616 35.14 -17.57 -12.89
CA ASP A 616 35.73 -16.76 -13.97
C ASP A 616 35.34 -17.27 -15.36
N ASP A 617 35.08 -18.57 -15.49
CA ASP A 617 34.53 -19.24 -16.68
C ASP A 617 33.03 -19.53 -16.54
N GLY A 618 32.36 -18.90 -15.56
CA GLY A 618 30.97 -19.14 -15.24
C GLY A 618 30.02 -18.32 -16.10
N LYS A 619 28.81 -18.86 -16.29
CA LYS A 619 27.71 -18.21 -17.03
C LYS A 619 26.54 -17.88 -16.11
N TYR A 620 25.76 -16.88 -16.48
CA TYR A 620 24.60 -16.48 -15.70
C TYR A 620 23.41 -16.22 -16.62
N LEU A 621 22.40 -17.10 -16.55
CA LEU A 621 21.13 -16.96 -17.26
C LEU A 621 20.10 -16.31 -16.33
N ILE A 622 19.51 -15.21 -16.77
CA ILE A 622 18.59 -14.40 -15.96
C ILE A 622 17.36 -13.96 -16.75
N THR A 623 16.18 -14.05 -16.13
CA THR A 623 14.93 -13.53 -16.67
C THR A 623 14.54 -12.22 -15.99
N ALA A 624 14.17 -11.20 -16.76
CA ALA A 624 13.73 -9.93 -16.22
C ALA A 624 12.59 -9.32 -17.04
N SER A 625 11.77 -8.51 -16.39
CA SER A 625 10.59 -7.87 -16.99
C SER A 625 10.68 -6.36 -16.93
N GLN A 626 10.34 -5.69 -18.03
CA GLN A 626 10.20 -4.24 -18.13
C GLN A 626 8.74 -3.88 -18.41
N TYR A 627 8.22 -2.93 -17.65
CA TYR A 627 6.87 -2.40 -17.77
C TYR A 627 6.79 -1.01 -17.12
N ASP A 628 5.67 -0.32 -17.28
CA ASP A 628 5.44 1.01 -16.70
C ASP A 628 5.22 0.96 -15.18
N MET A 629 6.12 1.60 -14.44
CA MET A 629 6.11 1.59 -12.97
C MET A 629 4.95 2.39 -12.37
N ASP A 630 4.38 3.35 -13.11
CA ASP A 630 3.23 4.11 -12.66
C ASP A 630 1.95 3.25 -12.65
N GLN A 631 1.97 2.12 -13.37
CA GLN A 631 0.87 1.15 -13.44
C GLN A 631 1.02 0.03 -12.40
N TYR A 632 2.26 -0.34 -12.04
CA TYR A 632 2.55 -1.41 -11.09
C TYR A 632 3.90 -1.20 -10.39
N SER A 633 3.95 -1.29 -9.06
CA SER A 633 5.20 -1.08 -8.32
C SER A 633 6.06 -2.34 -8.16
N GLY A 634 5.51 -3.52 -8.47
CA GLY A 634 6.14 -4.83 -8.21
C GLY A 634 5.80 -5.42 -6.83
N PRO A 635 6.36 -6.59 -6.47
CA PRO A 635 7.17 -7.49 -7.30
C PRO A 635 6.30 -8.38 -8.23
N PRO A 636 6.74 -8.75 -9.45
CA PRO A 636 8.09 -8.56 -10.00
C PRO A 636 8.34 -7.09 -10.33
N HIS A 637 9.42 -6.51 -9.83
CA HIS A 637 9.80 -5.12 -10.04
C HIS A 637 10.43 -4.94 -11.44
N CYS A 638 10.04 -3.87 -12.15
CA CYS A 638 10.57 -3.52 -13.47
C CYS A 638 12.12 -3.46 -13.48
N VAL A 639 12.74 -4.05 -14.50
CA VAL A 639 14.18 -4.07 -14.80
C VAL A 639 14.35 -3.77 -16.29
N THR A 640 15.01 -2.66 -16.59
CA THR A 640 15.33 -2.24 -17.96
C THR A 640 16.69 -2.78 -18.43
N PRO A 641 16.98 -2.79 -19.74
CA PRO A 641 18.33 -3.05 -20.22
C PRO A 641 19.40 -2.13 -19.62
N ALA A 642 19.06 -0.87 -19.32
CA ALA A 642 19.99 0.07 -18.67
C ALA A 642 20.28 -0.33 -17.21
N ASP A 643 19.30 -0.89 -16.50
CA ASP A 643 19.51 -1.46 -15.16
C ASP A 643 20.46 -2.66 -15.23
N MET A 644 20.29 -3.55 -16.23
CA MET A 644 21.17 -4.69 -16.44
C MET A 644 22.62 -4.26 -16.68
N GLU A 645 22.83 -3.27 -17.56
CA GLU A 645 24.16 -2.69 -17.80
C GLU A 645 24.76 -2.06 -16.54
N THR A 646 23.95 -1.33 -15.77
CA THR A 646 24.40 -0.71 -14.51
C THR A 646 24.79 -1.75 -13.46
N LEU A 647 24.03 -2.85 -13.37
CA LEU A 647 24.23 -3.86 -12.35
C LEU A 647 25.35 -4.86 -12.70
N TYR A 648 25.50 -5.19 -13.99
CA TYR A 648 26.35 -6.29 -14.44
C TYR A 648 27.41 -5.93 -15.49
N GLY A 649 27.25 -4.85 -16.24
CA GLY A 649 28.09 -4.51 -17.40
C GLY A 649 29.57 -4.24 -17.09
N GLU A 650 29.91 -3.95 -15.83
CA GLU A 650 31.32 -3.79 -15.41
C GLU A 650 32.10 -5.13 -15.43
N LYS A 651 31.42 -6.26 -15.23
CA LYS A 651 32.05 -7.58 -15.04
C LYS A 651 31.59 -8.64 -16.04
N PHE A 652 30.47 -8.40 -16.71
CA PHE A 652 29.84 -9.33 -17.62
C PHE A 652 29.57 -8.66 -18.97
N GLU A 653 29.84 -9.38 -20.05
CA GLU A 653 29.19 -9.14 -21.33
C GLU A 653 27.74 -9.63 -21.22
N ILE A 654 26.79 -8.76 -21.58
CA ILE A 654 25.35 -9.00 -21.48
C ILE A 654 24.79 -9.26 -22.88
N GLU A 655 24.22 -10.44 -23.08
CA GLU A 655 23.54 -10.82 -24.31
C GLU A 655 22.03 -10.96 -24.06
N ILE A 656 21.19 -10.34 -24.89
CA ILE A 656 19.74 -10.58 -24.88
C ILE A 656 19.47 -11.78 -25.80
N LEU A 657 19.09 -12.92 -25.21
CA LEU A 657 18.79 -14.15 -25.94
C LEU A 657 17.37 -14.14 -26.54
N LYS A 658 16.41 -13.53 -25.83
CA LYS A 658 15.01 -13.43 -26.25
C LYS A 658 14.37 -12.20 -25.64
N GLU A 659 13.53 -11.52 -26.42
CA GLU A 659 12.68 -10.41 -25.98
C GLU A 659 11.29 -10.62 -26.57
N PHE A 660 10.25 -10.52 -25.73
CA PHE A 660 8.86 -10.64 -26.18
C PHE A 660 7.92 -9.93 -25.21
N ASN A 661 6.81 -9.42 -25.75
CA ASN A 661 5.74 -8.86 -24.94
C ASN A 661 4.85 -9.98 -24.39
N MET A 662 4.55 -9.95 -23.10
CA MET A 662 3.70 -10.90 -22.40
C MET A 662 2.77 -10.13 -21.46
N PRO A 663 1.62 -9.64 -21.98
CA PRO A 663 0.67 -8.87 -21.18
C PRO A 663 0.37 -9.55 -19.84
N SER A 664 0.67 -8.87 -18.75
CA SER A 664 0.64 -9.41 -17.38
C SER A 664 0.29 -8.31 -16.39
N PHE A 665 -0.29 -8.67 -15.24
CA PHE A 665 -0.65 -7.71 -14.18
C PHE A 665 -1.51 -6.53 -14.65
N GLY A 666 -2.36 -6.75 -15.66
CA GLY A 666 -3.23 -5.71 -16.24
C GLY A 666 -2.51 -4.72 -17.17
N MET A 667 -1.24 -4.98 -17.53
CA MET A 667 -0.46 -4.14 -18.43
C MET A 667 -0.38 -4.77 -19.83
N GLU A 668 -0.71 -3.99 -20.87
CA GLU A 668 -0.54 -4.40 -22.28
C GLU A 668 0.93 -4.43 -22.69
N GLU A 669 1.73 -3.50 -22.17
CA GLU A 669 3.18 -3.42 -22.37
C GLU A 669 3.91 -4.01 -21.17
N TYR A 670 4.20 -5.30 -21.25
CA TYR A 670 4.98 -6.04 -20.28
C TYR A 670 6.02 -6.89 -21.02
N THR A 671 7.21 -6.32 -21.18
CA THR A 671 8.28 -6.93 -21.97
C THR A 671 9.12 -7.86 -21.10
N MET A 672 9.10 -9.15 -21.42
CA MET A 672 9.97 -10.15 -20.81
C MET A 672 11.26 -10.28 -21.63
N ARG A 673 12.40 -10.36 -20.95
CA ARG A 673 13.72 -10.58 -21.55
C ARG A 673 14.47 -11.69 -20.85
N TYR A 674 15.16 -12.50 -21.65
CA TYR A 674 16.09 -13.51 -21.19
C TYR A 674 17.49 -13.05 -21.55
N TYR A 675 18.37 -12.97 -20.56
CA TYR A 675 19.74 -12.53 -20.72
C TYR A 675 20.73 -13.64 -20.40
N LEU A 676 21.79 -13.75 -21.19
CA LEU A 676 22.98 -14.52 -20.87
C LEU A 676 24.12 -13.57 -20.52
N LEU A 677 24.67 -13.75 -19.34
CA LEU A 677 25.80 -13.00 -18.83
C LEU A 677 27.04 -13.89 -18.86
N SER A 678 28.08 -13.43 -19.55
CA SER A 678 29.38 -14.10 -19.64
C SER A 678 30.47 -13.18 -19.09
N ARG A 679 31.47 -13.71 -18.37
CA ARG A 679 32.59 -12.87 -17.90
C ARG A 679 33.28 -12.18 -19.06
N SER A 680 33.48 -10.86 -18.94
CA SER A 680 34.22 -10.11 -19.95
C SER A 680 35.69 -10.55 -19.91
N CYS A 681 36.24 -11.00 -21.05
CA CYS A 681 37.67 -11.28 -21.16
C CYS A 681 38.45 -9.99 -20.85
N VAL A 682 39.19 -9.97 -19.74
CA VAL A 682 40.18 -8.92 -19.49
C VAL A 682 41.39 -9.25 -20.34
N ASP A 683 41.37 -8.85 -21.61
CA ASP A 683 42.59 -8.85 -22.43
C ASP A 683 43.19 -7.45 -22.50
N VAL A 684 44.50 -7.44 -22.28
CA VAL A 684 45.39 -6.31 -22.12
C VAL A 684 45.45 -5.49 -23.41
N GLY A 685 44.95 -4.25 -23.38
CA GLY A 685 45.25 -3.21 -24.37
C GLY A 685 44.04 -2.68 -25.17
N PRO A 686 44.07 -1.40 -25.59
CA PRO A 686 42.89 -0.76 -26.18
C PRO A 686 42.72 -1.17 -27.66
N SER A 687 41.52 -1.63 -28.02
CA SER A 687 41.13 -1.84 -29.43
C SER A 687 39.66 -1.42 -29.63
N PRO A 688 39.28 -0.90 -30.81
CA PRO A 688 38.31 0.18 -30.92
C PRO A 688 36.85 -0.27 -31.09
N ALA A 689 35.94 0.57 -30.57
CA ALA A 689 34.50 0.68 -30.81
C ALA A 689 33.81 -0.47 -31.59
N LYS A 690 33.12 -1.35 -30.84
CA LYS A 690 32.17 -2.33 -31.39
C LYS A 690 30.96 -1.59 -32.01
N LYS A 691 30.79 -1.72 -33.34
CA LYS A 691 29.57 -1.30 -34.07
C LYS A 691 28.45 -2.33 -33.84
N THR A 692 27.30 -1.87 -33.37
CA THR A 692 26.06 -2.67 -33.29
C THR A 692 25.57 -3.01 -34.70
N LYS A 693 25.60 -4.29 -35.08
CA LYS A 693 24.91 -4.81 -36.27
C LYS A 693 23.53 -5.32 -35.83
N TYR A 694 22.48 -4.59 -36.19
CA TYR A 694 21.12 -5.13 -36.19
C TYR A 694 20.99 -6.10 -37.36
N PHE A 695 20.78 -7.39 -37.08
CA PHE A 695 20.28 -8.31 -38.09
C PHE A 695 18.76 -8.19 -38.15
N LYS A 696 18.24 -7.73 -39.30
CA LYS A 696 16.85 -7.96 -39.70
C LYS A 696 16.74 -9.40 -40.22
N THR A 697 15.86 -10.19 -39.62
CA THR A 697 14.70 -10.85 -40.26
C THR A 697 13.84 -11.49 -39.18
#